data_AF-A0A1Q7CGT7-F1
#
_entry.id   AF-A0A1Q7CGT7-F1
#
_cell.length_a   1.000
_cell.length_b   1.000
_cell.length_c   1.000
_cell.angle_alpha   90.00
_cell.angle_beta   90.00
_cell.angle_gamma   90.00
#
_symmetry.space_group_name_H-M   'P 1'
#
loop_
_entity.id
_entity.type
_entity.pdbx_description
1 polymer ?
#
loop_
_entity_poly.entity_id
_entity_poly.type
_entity_poly.pdbx_seq_one_letter_code
_entity_poly.pdbx_strand_id
1 'polypeptide(L)'
;MVRFTNDYWENPAPNFGSDGGLWGDTGFPTVDSSWSQPSKSLAARLTHTFGPSMVNTFQFSYSNNRIYITNGLGASINADINSKIPDVFPGMPGHAHAVFWGAPENGIGNNLWNAAPWNNAHDIFTWQDDFSMTRGNHNHRVGAFYSYDKKDEDCCGASATQAQFWGPNAVPGGAGKGGGWGPAAAPGNGGQVTGNGLADLLLKGAYFGASEQSSQPRSKVRWKDVELYYADTWRVTPRLTLQYGARWSILPPSIQADNLIGNFIPSLYNPAQGSNPQNGMIYPAGLSMPSNGIPGGSANLRGIDVGRALRNSSYDTIAPRFGFAFDPTGAGKWAIRGGFGTFFGRADLSQPIGELLLNPPFNTTIGFGNGRTLDDLSAAATSSGAGVAGNAADTHWKTQDSYQWNLTVEREILRDTKLEVAYVGNHGNHLPLNYDLNSVAPQNRLQWAELNFTPGADSNSSLRNALRQLGPLEGTNSLIYMTNGGTSSYHAFQAYLLKRFSHNFSMSSSYSFSKLISDVSLDCCGNGSGARIYDTSNFRYNRGLADMGGHSGILLFDRRAPNRGPQPKLDWPHQRWRRRPPRLGRQPRRTEHRFRRLVEPQCVSNASAARSSRHRGRGHTSWATYEQHRHRHLQELQIDREDDHAISVRDVQYAQPHAVLFHLHQWNHCEWHKISNLGSDDPCEPVSALSAQS
;
A
#
# COMPACT_ATOMS: atom_id res chain seq x y z
N MET A 1 -18.73 -28.30 12.68
CA MET A 1 -19.04 -26.87 12.92
C MET A 1 -19.28 -26.22 11.58
N VAL A 2 -20.35 -25.46 11.42
CA VAL A 2 -20.59 -24.64 10.23
C VAL A 2 -20.78 -23.20 10.70
N ARG A 3 -20.09 -22.27 10.05
CA ARG A 3 -20.23 -20.83 10.28
C ARG A 3 -20.53 -20.16 8.95
N PHE A 4 -21.57 -19.34 8.92
CA PHE A 4 -21.88 -18.47 7.81
C PHE A 4 -21.86 -17.03 8.33
N THR A 5 -21.24 -16.13 7.57
CA THR A 5 -21.23 -14.69 7.84
C THR A 5 -21.68 -13.99 6.57
N ASN A 6 -22.68 -13.13 6.70
CA ASN A 6 -23.07 -12.19 5.65
C ASN A 6 -22.83 -10.80 6.23
N ASP A 7 -21.80 -10.13 5.71
CA ASP A 7 -21.42 -8.79 6.10
C ASP A 7 -21.73 -7.83 4.96
N TYR A 8 -22.26 -6.67 5.31
CA TYR A 8 -22.70 -5.68 4.34
C TYR A 8 -22.39 -4.30 4.86
N TRP A 9 -21.71 -3.54 4.02
CA TRP A 9 -21.40 -2.16 4.30
C TRP A 9 -21.68 -1.30 3.06
N GLU A 10 -22.26 -0.13 3.30
CA GLU A 10 -22.53 0.90 2.30
C GLU A 10 -21.97 2.23 2.80
N ASN A 11 -21.50 3.04 1.87
CA ASN A 11 -21.18 4.44 2.09
C ASN A 11 -21.75 5.28 0.94
N PRO A 12 -23.03 5.72 1.04
CA PRO A 12 -23.71 6.45 -0.02
C PRO A 12 -23.25 7.91 -0.12
N ALA A 13 -23.19 8.44 -1.34
CA ALA A 13 -22.89 9.85 -1.59
C ALA A 13 -24.02 10.78 -1.08
N PRO A 14 -23.71 12.00 -0.60
CA PRO A 14 -22.37 12.53 -0.39
C PRO A 14 -21.77 12.02 0.93
N ASN A 15 -20.56 11.49 0.89
CA ASN A 15 -19.90 10.85 2.03
C ASN A 15 -18.64 11.61 2.50
N PHE A 16 -18.29 12.69 1.79
CA PHE A 16 -17.14 13.52 2.12
C PHE A 16 -17.30 14.20 3.49
N GLY A 17 -16.54 13.71 4.48
CA GLY A 17 -16.38 14.33 5.81
C GLY A 17 -16.95 13.56 6.99
N SER A 18 -17.77 12.51 6.80
CA SER A 18 -18.24 11.66 7.91
C SER A 18 -17.22 10.58 8.31
N ASP A 19 -16.52 10.01 7.33
CA ASP A 19 -15.66 8.81 7.50
C ASP A 19 -14.24 8.96 6.94
N GLY A 20 -13.78 10.19 6.67
CA GLY A 20 -12.41 10.49 6.23
C GLY A 20 -12.17 10.45 4.71
N GLY A 21 -13.20 10.16 3.90
CA GLY A 21 -13.13 10.09 2.44
C GLY A 21 -12.48 8.79 1.96
N LEU A 22 -13.22 7.99 1.20
CA LEU A 22 -12.72 6.79 0.52
C LEU A 22 -12.10 7.15 -0.83
N TRP A 23 -11.55 6.13 -1.48
CA TRP A 23 -11.00 6.27 -2.82
C TRP A 23 -12.08 6.60 -3.85
N GLY A 24 -11.83 7.57 -4.72
CA GLY A 24 -12.82 8.06 -5.69
C GLY A 24 -13.95 8.94 -5.09
N ASP A 25 -13.91 9.23 -3.79
CA ASP A 25 -14.80 10.23 -3.18
C ASP A 25 -14.28 11.64 -3.47
N THR A 26 -15.18 12.62 -3.46
CA THR A 26 -14.84 14.02 -3.77
C THR A 26 -15.51 15.00 -2.81
N GLY A 27 -14.84 16.13 -2.56
CA GLY A 27 -15.38 17.24 -1.77
C GLY A 27 -16.57 17.96 -2.40
N PHE A 28 -17.01 17.54 -3.59
CA PHE A 28 -18.15 18.09 -4.31
C PHE A 28 -19.33 17.11 -4.27
N PRO A 29 -20.31 17.30 -3.36
CA PRO A 29 -21.44 16.38 -3.15
C PRO A 29 -22.22 15.99 -4.40
N THR A 30 -22.28 16.87 -5.39
CA THR A 30 -23.00 16.66 -6.65
C THR A 30 -22.32 15.65 -7.56
N VAL A 31 -21.01 15.48 -7.48
CA VAL A 31 -20.24 14.61 -8.37
C VAL A 31 -19.54 13.47 -7.60
N ASP A 32 -19.92 13.28 -6.34
CA ASP A 32 -19.37 12.28 -5.42
C ASP A 32 -19.77 10.84 -5.78
N SER A 33 -19.06 9.87 -5.22
CA SER A 33 -19.22 8.44 -5.52
C SER A 33 -19.87 7.69 -4.35
N SER A 34 -20.65 6.66 -4.64
CA SER A 34 -21.25 5.78 -3.63
C SER A 34 -20.57 4.42 -3.61
N TRP A 35 -20.26 3.92 -2.42
CA TRP A 35 -19.59 2.63 -2.21
C TRP A 35 -20.53 1.59 -1.60
N SER A 36 -20.37 0.33 -2.03
CA SER A 36 -20.95 -0.81 -1.32
C SER A 36 -20.02 -2.03 -1.37
N GLN A 37 -20.01 -2.80 -0.27
CA GLN A 37 -19.15 -3.96 -0.10
C GLN A 37 -19.92 -5.17 0.49
N PRO A 38 -20.77 -5.86 -0.31
CA PRO A 38 -21.41 -7.09 0.13
C PRO A 38 -20.41 -8.25 0.20
N SER A 39 -20.14 -8.74 1.40
CA SER A 39 -19.21 -9.83 1.63
C SER A 39 -19.88 -11.02 2.29
N LYS A 40 -19.53 -12.22 1.83
CA LYS A 40 -20.08 -13.50 2.30
C LYS A 40 -18.93 -14.42 2.63
N SER A 41 -19.05 -15.14 3.74
CA SER A 41 -18.16 -16.24 4.07
C SER A 41 -18.92 -17.43 4.63
N LEU A 42 -18.45 -18.62 4.29
CA LEU A 42 -18.93 -19.90 4.77
C LEU A 42 -17.71 -20.72 5.16
N ALA A 43 -17.71 -21.31 6.35
CA ALA A 43 -16.71 -22.28 6.77
C ALA A 43 -17.40 -23.50 7.35
N ALA A 44 -17.09 -24.67 6.81
CA ALA A 44 -17.54 -25.96 7.30
C ALA A 44 -16.34 -26.79 7.74
N ARG A 45 -16.34 -27.23 9.00
CA ARG A 45 -15.25 -28.00 9.60
C ARG A 45 -15.76 -29.29 10.22
N LEU A 46 -15.13 -30.40 9.86
CA LEU A 46 -15.35 -31.73 10.41
C LEU A 46 -14.08 -32.17 11.14
N THR A 47 -14.20 -32.47 12.43
CA THR A 47 -13.10 -33.04 13.23
C THR A 47 -13.49 -34.44 13.66
N HIS A 48 -12.62 -35.41 13.42
CA HIS A 48 -12.80 -36.79 13.83
C HIS A 48 -11.59 -37.27 14.62
N THR A 49 -11.86 -37.91 15.76
CA THR A 49 -10.82 -38.52 16.60
C THR A 49 -10.80 -40.02 16.32
N PHE A 50 -9.68 -40.52 15.80
CA PHE A 50 -9.47 -41.95 15.55
C PHE A 50 -8.76 -42.57 16.77
N GLY A 51 -9.54 -43.17 17.68
CA GLY A 51 -8.98 -43.73 18.92
C GLY A 51 -8.42 -42.65 19.85
N PRO A 52 -7.48 -42.98 20.76
CA PRO A 52 -7.03 -42.05 21.80
C PRO A 52 -5.92 -41.08 21.35
N SER A 53 -5.29 -41.30 20.18
CA SER A 53 -4.04 -40.62 19.84
C SER A 53 -3.99 -39.97 18.46
N MET A 54 -5.07 -40.06 17.68
CA MET A 54 -5.14 -39.52 16.32
C MET A 54 -6.36 -38.60 16.17
N VAL A 55 -6.16 -37.44 15.55
CA VAL A 55 -7.22 -36.49 15.23
C VAL A 55 -7.02 -36.00 13.81
N ASN A 56 -8.06 -36.09 12.99
CA ASN A 56 -8.12 -35.43 11.69
C ASN A 56 -9.11 -34.27 11.73
N THR A 57 -8.76 -33.17 11.08
CA THR A 57 -9.65 -32.06 10.84
C THR A 57 -9.68 -31.73 9.35
N PHE A 58 -10.85 -31.86 8.76
CA PHE A 58 -11.13 -31.39 7.40
C PHE A 58 -11.91 -30.08 7.46
N GLN A 59 -11.53 -29.11 6.64
CA GLN A 59 -12.20 -27.82 6.52
C GLN A 59 -12.41 -27.45 5.05
N PHE A 60 -13.63 -27.04 4.74
CA PHE A 60 -13.96 -26.30 3.53
C PHE A 60 -14.30 -24.86 3.91
N SER A 61 -13.78 -23.89 3.16
CA SER A 61 -14.18 -22.50 3.31
C SER A 61 -14.44 -21.84 1.96
N TYR A 62 -15.46 -21.00 1.92
CA TYR A 62 -15.72 -20.05 0.86
C TYR A 62 -15.72 -18.65 1.47
N SER A 63 -15.05 -17.71 0.84
CA SER A 63 -15.22 -16.29 1.15
C SER A 63 -15.22 -15.48 -0.13
N ASN A 64 -15.88 -14.33 -0.10
CA ASN A 64 -15.82 -13.40 -1.18
C ASN A 64 -15.60 -11.96 -0.71
N ASN A 65 -15.11 -11.16 -1.65
CA ASN A 65 -15.08 -9.71 -1.56
C ASN A 65 -15.79 -9.17 -2.79
N ARG A 66 -16.69 -8.21 -2.61
CA ARG A 66 -17.33 -7.47 -3.69
C ARG A 66 -17.21 -6.00 -3.39
N ILE A 67 -16.74 -5.20 -4.32
CA ILE A 67 -16.71 -3.75 -4.17
C ILE A 67 -17.41 -3.17 -5.39
N TYR A 68 -18.38 -2.32 -5.14
CA TYR A 68 -19.08 -1.56 -6.18
C TYR A 68 -18.93 -0.08 -5.85
N ILE A 69 -18.32 0.65 -6.76
CA ILE A 69 -18.27 2.10 -6.74
C ILE A 69 -19.20 2.58 -7.86
N THR A 70 -20.20 3.36 -7.50
CA THR A 70 -21.23 3.85 -8.42
C THR A 70 -21.26 5.37 -8.39
N ASN A 71 -21.69 5.97 -9.50
CA ASN A 71 -21.85 7.42 -9.58
C ASN A 71 -22.90 7.87 -8.55
N GLY A 72 -22.63 8.98 -7.86
CA GLY A 72 -23.58 9.60 -6.94
C GLY A 72 -24.65 10.43 -7.64
N LEU A 73 -25.16 11.44 -6.93
CA LEU A 73 -26.48 12.02 -7.20
C LEU A 73 -26.57 12.99 -8.41
N GLY A 74 -25.47 13.47 -9.00
CA GLY A 74 -25.48 14.52 -10.05
C GLY A 74 -25.28 14.06 -11.48
N ALA A 75 -26.02 13.04 -11.93
CA ALA A 75 -25.89 12.49 -13.29
C ALA A 75 -26.01 13.52 -14.43
N SER A 76 -26.88 14.54 -14.30
CA SER A 76 -27.04 15.58 -15.33
C SER A 76 -25.84 16.52 -15.40
N ILE A 77 -25.29 16.92 -14.25
CA ILE A 77 -24.08 17.76 -14.16
C ILE A 77 -22.88 17.00 -14.74
N ASN A 78 -22.81 15.69 -14.47
CA ASN A 78 -21.75 14.83 -15.01
C ASN A 78 -21.81 14.76 -16.54
N ALA A 79 -23.01 14.59 -17.11
CA ALA A 79 -23.20 14.61 -18.56
C ALA A 79 -22.81 15.96 -19.18
N ASP A 80 -23.15 17.07 -18.51
CA ASP A 80 -22.77 18.41 -18.95
C ASP A 80 -21.25 18.60 -18.91
N ILE A 81 -20.56 18.22 -17.83
CA ILE A 81 -19.09 18.31 -17.71
C ILE A 81 -18.41 17.48 -18.80
N ASN A 82 -18.80 16.22 -18.96
CA ASN A 82 -18.22 15.33 -19.97
C ASN A 82 -18.44 15.87 -21.39
N SER A 83 -19.58 16.54 -21.66
CA SER A 83 -19.82 17.16 -22.97
C SER A 83 -18.86 18.33 -23.30
N LYS A 84 -18.19 18.91 -22.30
CA LYS A 84 -17.26 20.05 -22.47
C LYS A 84 -15.80 19.63 -22.55
N ILE A 85 -15.49 18.37 -22.26
CA ILE A 85 -14.13 17.83 -22.30
C ILE A 85 -14.10 16.76 -23.41
N PRO A 86 -13.60 17.08 -24.61
CA PRO A 86 -13.62 16.12 -25.71
C PRO A 86 -12.58 15.01 -25.48
N ASP A 87 -13.05 13.77 -25.61
CA ASP A 87 -12.27 12.54 -25.52
C ASP A 87 -11.69 12.12 -26.89
N VAL A 88 -10.54 11.46 -26.89
CA VAL A 88 -9.91 10.89 -28.09
C VAL A 88 -10.68 9.67 -28.59
N PHE A 89 -11.29 8.91 -27.68
CA PHE A 89 -12.08 7.73 -27.96
C PHE A 89 -13.56 7.94 -27.57
N PRO A 90 -14.33 8.71 -28.38
CA PRO A 90 -15.70 9.06 -28.04
C PRO A 90 -16.64 7.85 -28.00
N GLY A 91 -17.63 7.89 -27.11
CA GLY A 91 -18.78 6.97 -27.14
C GLY A 91 -18.61 5.64 -26.41
N MET A 92 -17.60 5.49 -25.52
CA MET A 92 -17.50 4.28 -24.72
C MET A 92 -18.58 4.19 -23.63
N PRO A 93 -19.20 3.02 -23.42
CA PRO A 93 -20.12 2.80 -22.31
C PRO A 93 -19.40 2.84 -20.95
N GLY A 94 -20.00 3.46 -19.92
CA GLY A 94 -19.50 3.38 -18.53
C GLY A 94 -18.46 4.43 -18.15
N HIS A 95 -18.37 5.53 -18.92
CA HIS A 95 -17.48 6.65 -18.61
C HIS A 95 -17.70 7.19 -17.20
N ALA A 96 -16.62 7.23 -16.43
CA ALA A 96 -16.52 8.10 -15.28
C ALA A 96 -16.59 9.57 -15.73
N HIS A 97 -16.88 10.47 -14.79
CA HIS A 97 -16.85 11.91 -15.02
C HIS A 97 -15.63 12.54 -14.35
N ALA A 98 -15.11 13.62 -14.93
CA ALA A 98 -13.89 14.26 -14.47
C ALA A 98 -14.19 15.01 -13.16
N VAL A 99 -13.91 14.39 -12.01
CA VAL A 99 -14.05 15.05 -10.70
C VAL A 99 -12.72 15.45 -10.12
N PHE A 100 -12.72 16.46 -9.27
CA PHE A 100 -11.53 16.85 -8.54
C PHE A 100 -11.22 15.82 -7.46
N TRP A 101 -10.05 15.18 -7.54
CA TRP A 101 -9.45 14.57 -6.36
C TRP A 101 -8.85 15.69 -5.52
N GLY A 102 -9.55 16.05 -4.45
CA GLY A 102 -8.94 16.75 -3.33
C GLY A 102 -8.68 15.71 -2.26
N ALA A 103 -7.52 15.05 -2.29
CA ALA A 103 -7.05 14.42 -1.06
C ALA A 103 -7.07 15.50 0.03
N PRO A 104 -7.60 15.24 1.24
CA PRO A 104 -7.55 16.22 2.34
C PRO A 104 -6.11 16.70 2.63
N GLU A 105 -5.12 15.94 2.17
CA GLU A 105 -3.68 16.21 2.28
C GLU A 105 -3.11 17.13 1.17
N ASN A 106 -3.69 17.12 -0.04
CA ASN A 106 -3.13 17.78 -1.23
C ASN A 106 -3.96 18.96 -1.78
N GLY A 107 -5.11 19.26 -1.18
CA GLY A 107 -5.95 20.40 -1.55
C GLY A 107 -6.83 20.19 -2.79
N ILE A 108 -7.94 20.92 -2.85
CA ILE A 108 -8.87 20.95 -4.01
C ILE A 108 -8.16 21.58 -5.21
N GLY A 109 -8.24 20.93 -6.39
CA GLY A 109 -7.79 21.51 -7.67
C GLY A 109 -6.51 20.92 -8.29
N ASN A 110 -6.03 19.76 -7.82
CA ASN A 110 -4.79 19.16 -8.33
C ASN A 110 -4.97 18.17 -9.49
N ASN A 111 -5.86 17.19 -9.41
CA ASN A 111 -6.08 16.20 -10.49
C ASN A 111 -7.58 16.07 -10.79
N LEU A 112 -7.92 15.83 -12.06
CA LEU A 112 -9.28 15.47 -12.49
C LEU A 112 -9.34 13.99 -12.82
N TRP A 113 -10.07 13.25 -12.01
CA TRP A 113 -10.20 11.82 -12.13
C TRP A 113 -11.29 11.27 -11.22
N ASN A 114 -12.06 10.28 -11.67
CA ASN A 114 -13.00 9.53 -10.84
C ASN A 114 -12.84 8.01 -11.01
N ALA A 115 -13.03 7.29 -9.91
CA ALA A 115 -13.08 5.83 -9.92
C ALA A 115 -14.41 5.32 -10.47
N ALA A 116 -15.54 5.95 -10.11
CA ALA A 116 -16.86 5.44 -10.45
C ALA A 116 -17.21 5.58 -11.93
N PRO A 117 -17.83 4.58 -12.58
CA PRO A 117 -18.19 3.27 -12.04
C PRO A 117 -17.00 2.30 -11.99
N TRP A 118 -16.84 1.58 -10.88
CA TRP A 118 -15.77 0.58 -10.71
C TRP A 118 -16.27 -0.65 -9.95
N ASN A 119 -15.81 -1.82 -10.36
CA ASN A 119 -16.22 -3.09 -9.78
C ASN A 119 -15.04 -4.00 -9.49
N ASN A 120 -15.09 -4.65 -8.33
CA ASN A 120 -14.22 -5.77 -7.99
C ASN A 120 -15.03 -6.93 -7.41
N ALA A 121 -14.64 -8.14 -7.80
CA ALA A 121 -15.20 -9.38 -7.30
C ALA A 121 -14.09 -10.41 -7.10
N HIS A 122 -13.89 -10.84 -5.86
CA HIS A 122 -12.96 -11.92 -5.51
C HIS A 122 -13.72 -13.06 -4.84
N ASP A 123 -13.58 -14.29 -5.31
CA ASP A 123 -14.05 -15.51 -4.66
C ASP A 123 -12.87 -16.39 -4.30
N ILE A 124 -12.86 -16.89 -3.06
CA ILE A 124 -11.82 -17.76 -2.52
C ILE A 124 -12.48 -19.06 -2.08
N PHE A 125 -12.00 -20.18 -2.60
CA PHE A 125 -12.44 -21.50 -2.19
C PHE A 125 -11.25 -22.27 -1.64
N THR A 126 -11.34 -22.75 -0.40
CA THR A 126 -10.26 -23.51 0.25
C THR A 126 -10.75 -24.84 0.77
N TRP A 127 -9.91 -25.85 0.60
CA TRP A 127 -10.03 -27.18 1.18
C TRP A 127 -8.75 -27.47 1.94
N GLN A 128 -8.87 -27.85 3.20
CA GLN A 128 -7.75 -28.12 4.07
C GLN A 128 -8.02 -29.40 4.84
N ASP A 129 -7.01 -30.26 4.91
CA ASP A 129 -7.01 -31.47 5.73
C ASP A 129 -5.78 -31.47 6.63
N ASP A 130 -5.99 -31.64 7.92
CA ASP A 130 -4.95 -31.64 8.95
C ASP A 130 -5.09 -32.88 9.83
N PHE A 131 -4.18 -33.82 9.64
CA PHE A 131 -4.04 -35.02 10.43
C PHE A 131 -2.94 -34.87 11.48
N SER A 132 -3.24 -35.27 12.71
CA SER A 132 -2.28 -35.30 13.82
C SER A 132 -2.31 -36.64 14.54
N MET A 133 -1.13 -37.15 14.88
CA MET A 133 -0.96 -38.42 15.59
C MET A 133 0.15 -38.33 16.62
N THR A 134 -0.17 -38.68 17.86
CA THR A 134 0.84 -38.90 18.89
C THR A 134 1.15 -40.39 18.99
N ARG A 135 2.41 -40.78 18.80
CA ARG A 135 2.85 -42.17 18.93
C ARG A 135 4.19 -42.24 19.66
N GLY A 136 4.19 -42.81 20.86
CA GLY A 136 5.36 -42.82 21.72
C GLY A 136 5.85 -41.39 22.00
N ASN A 137 7.13 -41.13 21.69
CA ASN A 137 7.75 -39.82 21.88
C ASN A 137 7.62 -38.89 20.66
N HIS A 138 6.84 -39.28 19.65
CA HIS A 138 6.63 -38.52 18.42
C HIS A 138 5.24 -37.89 18.38
N ASN A 139 5.16 -36.72 17.74
CA ASN A 139 3.92 -36.06 17.40
C ASN A 139 3.99 -35.67 15.92
N HIS A 140 3.36 -36.50 15.10
CA HIS A 140 3.31 -36.35 13.65
C HIS A 140 2.16 -35.44 13.27
N ARG A 141 2.40 -34.60 12.27
CA ARG A 141 1.39 -33.83 11.56
C ARG A 141 1.57 -34.03 10.07
N VAL A 142 0.48 -34.32 9.39
CA VAL A 142 0.40 -34.43 7.93
C VAL A 142 -0.78 -33.59 7.51
N GLY A 143 -0.65 -32.85 6.41
CA GLY A 143 -1.81 -32.18 5.88
C GLY A 143 -1.68 -31.77 4.43
N ALA A 144 -2.81 -31.38 3.87
CA ALA A 144 -2.95 -30.92 2.52
C ALA A 144 -3.80 -29.65 2.49
N PHE A 145 -3.48 -28.75 1.59
CA PHE A 145 -4.23 -27.55 1.31
C PHE A 145 -4.45 -27.44 -0.20
N TYR A 146 -5.66 -27.07 -0.59
CA TYR A 146 -6.01 -26.74 -1.95
C TYR A 146 -6.82 -25.44 -1.94
N SER A 147 -6.44 -24.49 -2.80
CA SER A 147 -7.27 -23.33 -3.09
C SER A 147 -7.62 -23.26 -4.58
N TYR A 148 -8.77 -22.67 -4.86
CA TYR A 148 -9.13 -22.22 -6.18
C TYR A 148 -9.81 -20.87 -6.06
N ASP A 149 -9.21 -19.87 -6.68
CA ASP A 149 -9.59 -18.49 -6.44
C ASP A 149 -9.84 -17.77 -7.77
N LYS A 150 -10.75 -16.78 -7.72
CA LYS A 150 -11.19 -16.00 -8.88
C LYS A 150 -11.25 -14.53 -8.50
N LYS A 151 -10.51 -13.68 -9.20
CA LYS A 151 -10.60 -12.23 -9.04
C LYS A 151 -10.99 -11.60 -10.38
N ASP A 152 -12.04 -10.79 -10.38
CA ASP A 152 -12.54 -10.00 -11.51
C ASP A 152 -12.57 -8.53 -11.09
N GLU A 153 -11.67 -7.74 -11.65
CA GLU A 153 -11.41 -6.36 -11.23
C GLU A 153 -11.27 -5.46 -12.46
N ASP A 154 -11.95 -4.31 -12.45
CA ASP A 154 -11.75 -3.28 -13.45
C ASP A 154 -10.34 -2.65 -13.24
N CYS A 155 -9.53 -2.56 -14.30
CA CYS A 155 -8.11 -2.18 -14.18
C CYS A 155 -7.91 -0.77 -13.63
N CYS A 156 -6.69 -0.53 -13.11
CA CYS A 156 -6.04 0.77 -13.17
C CYS A 156 -6.67 1.82 -12.24
N GLY A 157 -7.44 1.34 -11.27
CA GLY A 157 -8.02 2.14 -10.23
C GLY A 157 -9.20 3.03 -10.64
N ALA A 158 -9.42 3.15 -11.94
CA ALA A 158 -10.24 4.17 -12.57
C ALA A 158 -11.29 3.51 -13.44
N SER A 159 -12.30 4.28 -13.83
CA SER A 159 -12.82 4.09 -15.19
C SER A 159 -11.74 4.61 -16.16
N ALA A 160 -10.82 3.71 -16.52
CA ALA A 160 -9.69 3.91 -17.42
C ALA A 160 -10.11 4.32 -18.85
N THR A 161 -11.38 4.17 -19.23
CA THR A 161 -11.92 4.73 -20.47
C THR A 161 -12.02 6.26 -20.47
N GLN A 162 -11.86 6.90 -19.31
CA GLN A 162 -11.87 8.35 -19.22
C GLN A 162 -10.45 8.92 -19.29
N ALA A 163 -10.33 10.10 -19.90
CA ALA A 163 -9.14 10.92 -19.79
C ALA A 163 -8.86 11.27 -18.32
N GLN A 164 -7.72 10.83 -17.79
CA GLN A 164 -7.22 11.30 -16.50
C GLN A 164 -6.45 12.60 -16.74
N PHE A 165 -6.72 13.63 -15.95
CA PHE A 165 -5.96 14.87 -16.06
C PHE A 165 -5.17 15.14 -14.79
N TRP A 166 -3.86 15.28 -14.94
CA TRP A 166 -3.00 15.80 -13.91
C TRP A 166 -2.91 17.30 -14.08
N GLY A 167 -3.31 18.03 -13.04
CA GLY A 167 -3.40 19.48 -13.10
C GLY A 167 -2.07 20.15 -13.38
N PRO A 168 -2.11 21.46 -13.67
CA PRO A 168 -0.91 22.27 -13.75
C PRO A 168 -0.34 22.39 -12.33
N ASN A 169 0.48 21.43 -11.89
CA ASN A 169 1.01 21.33 -10.52
C ASN A 169 1.42 22.69 -9.93
N ALA A 170 0.53 23.30 -9.16
CA ALA A 170 0.74 24.58 -8.50
C ALA A 170 0.28 24.47 -7.04
N VAL A 171 0.85 23.49 -6.30
CA VAL A 171 0.84 23.55 -4.84
C VAL A 171 2.25 23.93 -4.37
N PRO A 172 2.44 25.13 -3.81
CA PRO A 172 3.67 25.49 -3.12
C PRO A 172 3.83 24.60 -1.89
N GLY A 173 4.77 23.65 -1.92
CA GLY A 173 5.01 22.75 -0.78
C GLY A 173 6.02 21.63 -1.00
N GLY A 174 6.28 21.22 -2.24
CA GLY A 174 7.39 20.34 -2.60
C GLY A 174 8.50 21.13 -3.30
N ALA A 175 9.74 21.01 -2.85
CA ALA A 175 10.86 21.75 -3.44
C ALA A 175 11.09 21.36 -4.92
N GLY A 176 10.79 22.28 -5.84
CA GLY A 176 11.41 22.31 -7.18
C GLY A 176 10.46 22.17 -8.38
N LYS A 177 9.97 23.33 -8.85
CA LYS A 177 9.30 23.64 -10.14
C LYS A 177 7.78 23.41 -10.19
N GLY A 178 7.05 24.53 -10.29
CA GLY A 178 5.61 24.58 -10.58
C GLY A 178 5.28 24.07 -11.99
N GLY A 179 3.98 24.03 -12.31
CA GLY A 179 3.35 23.34 -13.44
C GLY A 179 4.19 23.25 -14.70
N GLY A 180 4.19 22.05 -15.31
CA GLY A 180 5.13 21.68 -16.37
C GLY A 180 4.48 21.25 -17.69
N TRP A 181 3.19 21.49 -17.86
CA TRP A 181 2.46 21.10 -19.07
C TRP A 181 2.25 22.31 -19.99
N GLY A 182 2.26 22.04 -21.29
CA GLY A 182 2.10 23.02 -22.35
C GLY A 182 3.37 23.79 -22.69
N PRO A 183 3.30 24.71 -23.66
CA PRO A 183 4.40 25.62 -23.99
C PRO A 183 4.75 26.52 -22.79
N ALA A 184 5.96 27.10 -22.78
CA ALA A 184 6.43 27.95 -21.68
C ALA A 184 5.55 29.18 -21.41
N ALA A 185 4.78 29.64 -22.41
CA ALA A 185 3.83 30.74 -22.31
C ALA A 185 2.43 30.31 -21.87
N ALA A 186 2.17 29.02 -21.68
CA ALA A 186 0.87 28.53 -21.25
C ALA A 186 0.56 29.02 -19.82
N PRO A 187 -0.69 29.48 -19.55
CA PRO A 187 -1.16 29.68 -18.20
C PRO A 187 -0.94 28.43 -17.34
N GLY A 188 -0.37 28.58 -16.15
CA GLY A 188 -0.03 27.47 -15.26
C GLY A 188 1.37 26.86 -15.45
N ASN A 189 2.13 27.25 -16.48
CA ASN A 189 3.50 26.77 -16.73
C ASN A 189 4.58 27.77 -16.28
N GLY A 190 5.72 27.28 -15.79
CA GLY A 190 6.94 28.09 -15.63
C GLY A 190 6.82 29.31 -14.70
N GLY A 191 5.89 29.28 -13.74
CA GLY A 191 5.63 30.40 -12.80
C GLY A 191 4.45 31.30 -13.18
N GLN A 192 3.74 31.02 -14.29
CA GLN A 192 2.46 31.63 -14.64
C GLN A 192 1.29 31.06 -13.82
N VAL A 193 1.47 30.91 -12.50
CA VAL A 193 0.51 30.31 -11.56
C VAL A 193 0.01 31.36 -10.58
N THR A 194 -1.26 31.27 -10.18
CA THR A 194 -1.88 32.17 -9.19
C THR A 194 -1.50 31.81 -7.75
N GLY A 195 -0.94 30.61 -7.54
CA GLY A 195 -0.66 30.06 -6.21
C GLY A 195 -1.90 29.44 -5.54
N ASN A 196 -3.02 29.31 -6.28
CA ASN A 196 -4.24 28.66 -5.85
C ASN A 196 -4.69 27.67 -6.94
N GLY A 197 -4.61 26.37 -6.67
CA GLY A 197 -4.91 25.33 -7.66
C GLY A 197 -6.34 25.39 -8.24
N LEU A 198 -7.33 25.81 -7.44
CA LEU A 198 -8.70 25.99 -7.93
C LEU A 198 -8.82 27.19 -8.88
N ALA A 199 -8.05 28.26 -8.66
CA ALA A 199 -8.02 29.41 -9.56
C ALA A 199 -7.23 29.11 -10.84
N ASP A 200 -6.12 28.38 -10.74
CA ASP A 200 -5.29 27.97 -11.89
C ASP A 200 -6.05 27.07 -12.86
N LEU A 201 -6.94 26.22 -12.35
CA LEU A 201 -7.86 25.41 -13.14
C LEU A 201 -8.84 26.26 -13.99
N LEU A 202 -9.31 27.40 -13.46
CA LEU A 202 -10.26 28.26 -14.14
C LEU A 202 -9.59 29.14 -15.20
N LEU A 203 -8.26 29.08 -15.34
CA LEU A 203 -7.53 29.78 -16.38
C LEU A 203 -7.80 29.14 -17.74
N LYS A 204 -8.49 29.88 -18.60
CA LYS A 204 -8.69 29.48 -19.99
C LYS A 204 -7.33 29.28 -20.67
N GLY A 205 -7.17 28.13 -21.33
CA GLY A 205 -5.94 27.78 -22.04
C GLY A 205 -4.84 27.18 -21.17
N ALA A 206 -5.12 26.86 -19.88
CA ALA A 206 -4.23 26.06 -19.06
C ALA A 206 -4.08 24.64 -19.62
N TYR A 207 -2.86 24.11 -19.53
CA TYR A 207 -2.54 22.75 -19.99
C TYR A 207 -2.51 21.77 -18.82
N PHE A 208 -3.05 20.59 -19.08
CA PHE A 208 -3.13 19.47 -18.16
C PHE A 208 -2.34 18.33 -18.76
N GLY A 209 -1.55 17.64 -17.94
CA GLY A 209 -1.07 16.32 -18.31
C GLY A 209 -2.29 15.44 -18.48
N ALA A 210 -2.33 14.63 -19.52
CA ALA A 210 -3.49 13.77 -19.76
C ALA A 210 -3.11 12.43 -20.36
N SER A 211 -3.90 11.41 -20.07
CA SER A 211 -3.91 10.17 -20.83
C SER A 211 -5.31 9.57 -20.89
N GLU A 212 -5.59 8.83 -21.95
CA GLU A 212 -6.89 8.18 -22.19
C GLU A 212 -6.69 6.79 -22.80
N GLN A 213 -7.49 5.80 -22.41
CA GLN A 213 -7.42 4.45 -22.96
C GLN A 213 -8.59 4.14 -23.88
N SER A 214 -8.39 3.25 -24.85
CA SER A 214 -9.38 2.84 -25.85
C SER A 214 -10.43 1.85 -25.36
N SER A 215 -10.33 1.35 -24.13
CA SER A 215 -11.28 0.41 -23.53
C SER A 215 -11.16 0.40 -22.00
N GLN A 216 -12.19 -0.08 -21.29
CA GLN A 216 -12.13 -0.36 -19.85
C GLN A 216 -11.64 -1.80 -19.69
N PRO A 217 -10.37 -2.01 -19.35
CA PRO A 217 -9.83 -3.36 -19.29
C PRO A 217 -10.27 -4.02 -17.99
N ARG A 218 -10.75 -5.26 -18.05
CA ARG A 218 -11.17 -6.03 -16.86
C ARG A 218 -10.27 -7.24 -16.64
N SER A 219 -9.49 -7.21 -15.57
CA SER A 219 -8.60 -8.29 -15.14
C SER A 219 -9.43 -9.42 -14.53
N LYS A 220 -9.44 -10.60 -15.16
CA LYS A 220 -10.17 -11.80 -14.74
C LYS A 220 -9.18 -12.89 -14.35
N VAL A 221 -8.52 -12.70 -13.23
CA VAL A 221 -7.45 -13.54 -12.70
C VAL A 221 -8.01 -14.83 -12.14
N ARG A 222 -7.43 -15.96 -12.52
CA ARG A 222 -7.77 -17.30 -11.99
C ARG A 222 -6.49 -18.00 -11.55
N TRP A 223 -6.53 -18.66 -10.39
CA TRP A 223 -5.40 -19.43 -9.91
C TRP A 223 -5.82 -20.55 -8.97
N LYS A 224 -4.86 -21.41 -8.66
CA LYS A 224 -4.98 -22.50 -7.72
C LYS A 224 -3.69 -22.63 -6.94
N ASP A 225 -3.76 -23.00 -5.67
CA ASP A 225 -2.60 -23.38 -4.88
C ASP A 225 -2.80 -24.80 -4.37
N VAL A 226 -1.73 -25.60 -4.36
CA VAL A 226 -1.74 -26.95 -3.80
C VAL A 226 -0.55 -27.05 -2.85
N GLU A 227 -0.81 -27.36 -1.59
CA GLU A 227 0.25 -27.59 -0.63
C GLU A 227 0.12 -28.92 0.08
N LEU A 228 1.25 -29.56 0.33
CA LEU A 228 1.36 -30.77 1.12
C LEU A 228 2.40 -30.54 2.20
N TYR A 229 2.17 -31.05 3.41
CA TYR A 229 3.17 -30.94 4.46
C TYR A 229 3.24 -32.17 5.35
N TYR A 230 4.44 -32.38 5.90
CA TYR A 230 4.70 -33.30 6.99
C TYR A 230 5.58 -32.62 8.03
N ALA A 231 5.29 -32.86 9.31
CA ALA A 231 6.12 -32.44 10.42
C ALA A 231 6.10 -33.48 11.54
N ASP A 232 7.22 -33.59 12.26
CA ASP A 232 7.34 -34.40 13.48
C ASP A 232 7.95 -33.55 14.60
N THR A 233 7.38 -33.68 15.79
CA THR A 233 8.00 -33.24 17.04
C THR A 233 8.42 -34.47 17.82
N TRP A 234 9.73 -34.69 17.90
CA TRP A 234 10.32 -35.84 18.55
C TRP A 234 10.97 -35.45 19.87
N ARG A 235 10.45 -35.99 20.97
CA ARG A 235 11.09 -35.92 22.28
C ARG A 235 12.15 -37.01 22.40
N VAL A 236 13.36 -36.72 21.90
CA VAL A 236 14.51 -37.64 21.92
C VAL A 236 14.85 -38.06 23.35
N THR A 237 14.91 -37.07 24.25
CA THR A 237 15.11 -37.28 25.70
C THR A 237 14.23 -36.28 26.46
N PRO A 238 14.07 -36.40 27.79
CA PRO A 238 13.38 -35.38 28.59
C PRO A 238 14.01 -33.98 28.50
N ARG A 239 15.24 -33.88 27.98
CA ARG A 239 16.01 -32.63 27.86
C ARG A 239 16.16 -32.15 26.42
N LEU A 240 15.89 -32.99 25.42
CA LEU A 240 16.09 -32.68 24.01
C LEU A 240 14.83 -33.01 23.21
N THR A 241 14.26 -31.98 22.58
CA THR A 241 13.19 -32.11 21.60
C THR A 241 13.68 -31.61 20.25
N LEU A 242 13.45 -32.40 19.21
CA LEU A 242 13.69 -32.03 17.82
C LEU A 242 12.35 -31.78 17.13
N GLN A 243 12.33 -30.83 16.21
CA GLN A 243 11.20 -30.53 15.34
C GLN A 243 11.73 -30.49 13.92
N TYR A 244 11.12 -31.26 13.03
CA TYR A 244 11.54 -31.27 11.63
C TYR A 244 10.36 -31.58 10.73
N GLY A 245 10.41 -31.07 9.51
CA GLY A 245 9.35 -31.24 8.55
C GLY A 245 9.63 -30.50 7.26
N ALA A 246 8.75 -30.69 6.29
CA ALA A 246 8.78 -29.97 5.03
C ALA A 246 7.36 -29.69 4.55
N ARG A 247 7.20 -28.59 3.84
CA ARG A 247 5.99 -28.26 3.07
C ARG A 247 6.37 -28.14 1.61
N TRP A 248 5.61 -28.73 0.70
CA TRP A 248 5.75 -28.52 -0.73
C TRP A 248 4.56 -27.68 -1.21
N SER A 249 4.83 -26.47 -1.69
CA SER A 249 3.79 -25.51 -2.10
C SER A 249 3.80 -25.33 -3.61
N ILE A 250 2.95 -26.04 -4.33
CA ILE A 250 2.81 -25.87 -5.78
C ILE A 250 1.95 -24.62 -6.02
N LEU A 251 2.58 -23.56 -6.53
CA LEU A 251 1.96 -22.25 -6.77
C LEU A 251 2.04 -21.89 -8.26
N PRO A 252 1.20 -22.49 -9.14
CA PRO A 252 1.17 -22.15 -10.55
C PRO A 252 0.84 -20.66 -10.78
N PRO A 253 1.34 -20.08 -11.87
CA PRO A 253 1.02 -18.71 -12.24
C PRO A 253 -0.49 -18.54 -12.48
N SER A 254 -0.98 -17.32 -12.27
CA SER A 254 -2.35 -16.97 -12.61
C SER A 254 -2.57 -16.93 -14.12
N ILE A 255 -3.83 -17.09 -14.51
CA ILE A 255 -4.26 -16.96 -15.90
C ILE A 255 -5.36 -15.91 -16.00
N GLN A 256 -5.39 -15.20 -17.12
CA GLN A 256 -6.52 -14.37 -17.52
C GLN A 256 -7.63 -15.26 -18.10
N ALA A 257 -8.84 -15.21 -17.53
CA ALA A 257 -9.94 -16.13 -17.83
C ALA A 257 -10.39 -16.13 -19.29
N ASP A 258 -10.23 -15.02 -20.01
CA ASP A 258 -10.59 -14.84 -21.43
C ASP A 258 -9.38 -14.75 -22.38
N ASN A 259 -8.16 -14.99 -21.89
CA ASN A 259 -6.92 -14.96 -22.68
C ASN A 259 -6.54 -13.58 -23.27
N LEU A 260 -7.16 -12.50 -22.81
CA LEU A 260 -6.88 -11.14 -23.29
C LEU A 260 -5.66 -10.54 -22.59
N ILE A 261 -4.50 -11.19 -22.71
CA ILE A 261 -3.21 -10.71 -22.23
C ILE A 261 -2.15 -10.91 -23.30
N GLY A 262 -1.17 -10.01 -23.36
CA GLY A 262 -0.01 -10.13 -24.24
C GLY A 262 1.26 -9.83 -23.45
N ASN A 263 2.32 -10.60 -23.69
CA ASN A 263 3.61 -10.40 -23.02
C ASN A 263 4.68 -10.02 -24.02
N PHE A 264 5.43 -8.95 -23.75
CA PHE A 264 6.57 -8.56 -24.56
C PHE A 264 7.81 -9.37 -24.17
N ILE A 265 8.42 -9.97 -25.18
CA ILE A 265 9.61 -10.80 -25.12
C ILE A 265 10.72 -10.09 -25.90
N PRO A 266 11.76 -9.58 -25.22
CA PRO A 266 12.81 -8.78 -25.85
C PRO A 266 13.54 -9.51 -26.98
N SER A 267 13.71 -10.84 -26.89
CA SER A 267 14.37 -11.63 -27.92
C SER A 267 13.55 -11.78 -29.22
N LEU A 268 12.26 -11.46 -29.19
CA LEU A 268 11.37 -11.48 -30.36
C LEU A 268 11.17 -10.08 -30.97
N TYR A 269 11.75 -9.05 -30.36
CA TYR A 269 11.65 -7.68 -30.82
C TYR A 269 12.62 -7.40 -31.96
N ASN A 270 12.15 -6.68 -32.96
CA ASN A 270 12.93 -6.23 -34.11
C ASN A 270 12.68 -4.73 -34.34
N PRO A 271 13.69 -3.86 -34.14
CA PRO A 271 13.56 -2.42 -34.39
C PRO A 271 13.08 -2.07 -35.80
N ALA A 272 13.40 -2.90 -36.81
CA ALA A 272 12.99 -2.67 -38.19
C ALA A 272 11.47 -2.87 -38.42
N GLN A 273 10.77 -3.51 -37.49
CA GLN A 273 9.32 -3.70 -37.56
C GLN A 273 8.51 -2.53 -36.99
N GLY A 274 9.18 -1.50 -36.42
CA GLY A 274 8.55 -0.28 -35.92
C GLY A 274 7.37 -0.55 -34.99
N SER A 275 6.27 0.19 -35.20
CA SER A 275 5.03 0.15 -34.41
C SER A 275 4.11 -1.07 -34.67
N ASN A 276 4.65 -2.16 -35.22
CA ASN A 276 3.84 -3.37 -35.45
C ASN A 276 3.32 -3.94 -34.11
N PRO A 277 1.99 -4.15 -33.94
CA PRO A 277 1.35 -4.70 -32.74
C PRO A 277 1.87 -6.01 -32.20
N GLN A 278 2.54 -6.79 -33.05
CA GLN A 278 3.05 -8.10 -32.71
C GLN A 278 4.57 -8.12 -32.53
N ASN A 279 5.23 -6.97 -32.70
CA ASN A 279 6.67 -6.86 -32.56
C ASN A 279 7.09 -7.15 -31.12
N GLY A 280 7.91 -8.19 -30.92
CA GLY A 280 8.26 -8.64 -29.57
C GLY A 280 7.14 -9.34 -28.79
N MET A 281 5.92 -9.50 -29.31
CA MET A 281 4.80 -10.02 -28.52
C MET A 281 4.59 -11.53 -28.62
N ILE A 282 4.13 -12.13 -27.51
CA ILE A 282 3.51 -13.44 -27.43
C ILE A 282 2.12 -13.35 -26.79
N TYR A 283 1.25 -14.31 -27.11
CA TYR A 283 -0.14 -14.39 -26.62
C TYR A 283 -0.51 -15.81 -26.17
N PRO A 284 -1.52 -15.99 -25.29
CA PRO A 284 -1.91 -17.32 -24.83
C PRO A 284 -2.28 -18.22 -26.00
N ALA A 285 -1.88 -19.49 -25.96
CA ALA A 285 -2.17 -20.45 -27.03
C ALA A 285 -3.67 -20.66 -27.30
N GLY A 286 -4.52 -20.39 -26.30
CA GLY A 286 -5.99 -20.47 -26.42
C GLY A 286 -6.66 -19.22 -27.00
N LEU A 287 -5.92 -18.15 -27.32
CA LEU A 287 -6.47 -16.94 -27.95
C LEU A 287 -6.44 -17.09 -29.48
N SER A 288 -7.47 -16.64 -30.20
CA SER A 288 -7.42 -16.47 -31.65
C SER A 288 -8.07 -15.15 -32.04
N MET A 289 -7.32 -14.27 -32.71
CA MET A 289 -7.81 -13.00 -33.23
C MET A 289 -7.17 -12.74 -34.60
N PRO A 290 -7.62 -13.42 -35.67
CA PRO A 290 -7.00 -13.32 -36.99
C PRO A 290 -7.00 -11.90 -37.56
N SER A 291 -8.02 -11.09 -37.23
CA SER A 291 -8.12 -9.66 -37.58
C SER A 291 -6.96 -8.83 -37.03
N ASN A 292 -6.33 -9.29 -35.95
CA ASN A 292 -5.19 -8.64 -35.28
C ASN A 292 -3.88 -9.38 -35.57
N GLY A 293 -3.88 -10.28 -36.55
CA GLY A 293 -2.72 -11.10 -36.91
C GLY A 293 -2.43 -12.24 -35.94
N ILE A 294 -3.28 -12.52 -34.95
CA ILE A 294 -3.06 -13.55 -33.92
C ILE A 294 -3.68 -14.87 -34.42
N PRO A 295 -2.87 -15.82 -34.94
CA PRO A 295 -3.36 -16.99 -35.67
C PRO A 295 -4.07 -18.01 -34.76
N GLY A 296 -3.74 -18.02 -33.46
CA GLY A 296 -4.22 -19.01 -32.50
C GLY A 296 -3.34 -20.24 -32.37
N GLY A 297 -3.62 -21.03 -31.34
CA GLY A 297 -2.84 -22.22 -31.01
C GLY A 297 -1.43 -21.88 -30.53
N SER A 298 -0.54 -22.88 -30.56
CA SER A 298 0.86 -22.72 -30.14
C SER A 298 1.66 -21.71 -30.96
N ALA A 299 1.20 -21.35 -32.16
CA ALA A 299 1.83 -20.32 -32.99
C ALA A 299 1.88 -18.94 -32.28
N ASN A 300 0.92 -18.64 -31.40
CA ASN A 300 0.90 -17.42 -30.59
C ASN A 300 2.09 -17.31 -29.62
N LEU A 301 2.66 -18.44 -29.23
CA LEU A 301 3.78 -18.51 -28.29
C LEU A 301 5.13 -18.33 -29.00
N ARG A 302 5.16 -18.38 -30.34
CA ARG A 302 6.35 -18.12 -31.16
C ARG A 302 7.59 -18.92 -30.73
N GLY A 303 7.37 -20.17 -30.32
CA GLY A 303 8.42 -21.09 -29.87
C GLY A 303 8.80 -21.00 -28.39
N ILE A 304 8.18 -20.12 -27.60
CA ILE A 304 8.39 -19.99 -26.16
C ILE A 304 7.42 -20.89 -25.39
N ASP A 305 7.92 -21.87 -24.64
CA ASP A 305 7.08 -22.82 -23.91
C ASP A 305 6.61 -22.27 -22.56
N VAL A 306 5.55 -21.45 -22.58
CA VAL A 306 5.00 -20.76 -21.39
C VAL A 306 3.48 -20.92 -21.20
N GLY A 307 2.85 -21.68 -22.09
CA GLY A 307 1.42 -22.01 -22.04
C GLY A 307 0.48 -20.80 -21.97
N ARG A 308 -0.69 -21.00 -21.36
CA ARG A 308 -1.75 -19.99 -21.27
C ARG A 308 -1.41 -18.82 -20.33
N ALA A 309 -0.61 -19.07 -19.31
CA ALA A 309 -0.24 -18.08 -18.30
C ALA A 309 0.83 -17.09 -18.81
N LEU A 310 1.41 -17.34 -20.01
CA LEU A 310 2.59 -16.62 -20.51
C LEU A 310 3.78 -16.67 -19.56
N ARG A 311 3.80 -17.68 -18.67
CA ARG A 311 4.82 -17.91 -17.65
C ARG A 311 4.89 -19.38 -17.26
N ASN A 312 6.08 -19.85 -16.91
CA ASN A 312 6.30 -21.22 -16.47
C ASN A 312 5.82 -21.46 -15.03
N SER A 313 5.33 -22.68 -14.77
CA SER A 313 5.04 -23.13 -13.41
C SER A 313 6.33 -23.61 -12.75
N SER A 314 6.57 -23.18 -11.51
CA SER A 314 7.66 -23.72 -10.70
C SER A 314 7.16 -24.76 -9.71
N TYR A 315 7.96 -25.80 -9.50
CA TYR A 315 7.68 -26.89 -8.57
C TYR A 315 8.79 -27.07 -7.52
N ASP A 316 9.80 -26.19 -7.53
CA ASP A 316 10.99 -26.20 -6.68
C ASP A 316 10.77 -25.57 -5.28
N THR A 317 9.52 -25.46 -4.87
CA THR A 317 9.03 -24.76 -3.67
C THR A 317 8.91 -25.69 -2.46
N ILE A 318 9.94 -26.51 -2.24
CA ILE A 318 10.04 -27.39 -1.06
C ILE A 318 10.63 -26.57 0.09
N ALA A 319 9.86 -26.44 1.16
CA ALA A 319 10.15 -25.63 2.33
C ALA A 319 10.54 -26.50 3.55
N PRO A 320 11.78 -27.00 3.66
CA PRO A 320 12.25 -27.68 4.86
C PRO A 320 12.29 -26.74 6.07
N ARG A 321 12.00 -27.32 7.24
CA ARG A 321 12.05 -26.66 8.54
C ARG A 321 12.67 -27.61 9.56
N PHE A 322 13.58 -27.07 10.36
CA PHE A 322 14.25 -27.77 11.43
C PHE A 322 14.30 -26.88 12.68
N GLY A 323 14.13 -27.47 13.85
CA GLY A 323 14.22 -26.80 15.12
C GLY A 323 14.60 -27.76 16.24
N PHE A 324 15.12 -27.20 17.32
CA PHE A 324 15.44 -27.95 18.52
C PHE A 324 15.14 -27.14 19.78
N ALA A 325 14.89 -27.85 20.87
CA ALA A 325 14.83 -27.30 22.21
C ALA A 325 15.62 -28.19 23.15
N PHE A 326 16.53 -27.59 23.93
CA PHE A 326 17.49 -28.29 24.76
C PHE A 326 17.62 -27.65 26.15
N ASP A 327 17.50 -28.46 27.21
CA ASP A 327 17.90 -28.09 28.58
C ASP A 327 19.26 -28.75 28.90
N PRO A 328 20.37 -27.98 28.91
CA PRO A 328 21.70 -28.50 29.18
C PRO A 328 21.87 -29.07 30.60
N THR A 329 21.06 -28.62 31.55
CA THR A 329 21.18 -29.00 32.97
C THR A 329 20.19 -30.09 33.38
N GLY A 330 19.05 -30.16 32.70
CA GLY A 330 17.90 -30.96 33.11
C GLY A 330 17.18 -30.46 34.37
N ALA A 331 17.57 -29.28 34.88
CA ALA A 331 17.00 -28.68 36.08
C ALA A 331 15.80 -27.76 35.76
N GLY A 332 15.42 -27.61 34.49
CA GLY A 332 14.33 -26.73 34.05
C GLY A 332 14.67 -25.23 34.16
N LYS A 333 15.93 -24.88 34.43
CA LYS A 333 16.39 -23.49 34.60
C LYS A 333 17.02 -22.88 33.35
N TRP A 334 17.29 -23.72 32.36
CA TRP A 334 17.87 -23.34 31.08
C TRP A 334 17.00 -23.88 29.95
N ALA A 335 16.87 -23.09 28.89
CA ALA A 335 16.33 -23.56 27.63
C ALA A 335 17.08 -22.90 26.47
N ILE A 336 17.70 -23.71 25.63
CA ILE A 336 18.30 -23.28 24.37
C ILE A 336 17.36 -23.75 23.26
N ARG A 337 16.88 -22.81 22.45
CA ARG A 337 15.99 -23.09 21.33
C ARG A 337 16.60 -22.51 20.08
N GLY A 338 16.54 -23.25 18.98
CA GLY A 338 16.98 -22.75 17.70
C GLY A 338 16.21 -23.39 16.57
N GLY A 339 16.23 -22.74 15.43
CA GLY A 339 15.59 -23.28 14.24
C GLY A 339 16.06 -22.59 12.97
N PHE A 340 15.86 -23.31 11.87
CA PHE A 340 16.10 -22.87 10.51
C PHE A 340 14.93 -23.33 9.64
N GLY A 341 14.52 -22.49 8.70
CA GLY A 341 13.52 -22.86 7.73
C GLY A 341 13.58 -22.03 6.47
N THR A 342 13.01 -22.59 5.42
CA THR A 342 12.74 -21.89 4.17
C THR A 342 11.24 -21.60 4.07
N PHE A 343 10.92 -20.47 3.47
CA PHE A 343 9.54 -19.99 3.35
C PHE A 343 9.37 -19.35 1.98
N PHE A 344 8.35 -19.79 1.25
CA PHE A 344 8.02 -19.23 -0.06
C PHE A 344 6.87 -18.24 0.07
N GLY A 345 7.00 -17.14 -0.66
CA GLY A 345 5.95 -16.15 -0.85
C GLY A 345 5.30 -16.36 -2.21
N ARG A 346 3.98 -16.22 -2.25
CA ARG A 346 3.25 -16.10 -3.52
C ARG A 346 3.37 -14.66 -4.01
N ALA A 347 3.88 -14.49 -5.23
CA ALA A 347 4.00 -13.17 -5.85
C ALA A 347 2.61 -12.56 -6.14
N ASP A 348 2.56 -11.24 -6.36
CA ASP A 348 1.36 -10.58 -6.87
C ASP A 348 0.90 -11.26 -8.16
N LEU A 349 -0.41 -11.31 -8.28
CA LEU A 349 -1.18 -12.09 -9.21
C LEU A 349 -2.07 -11.24 -10.10
N SER A 350 -2.57 -10.13 -9.55
CA SER A 350 -3.44 -9.19 -10.24
C SER A 350 -2.64 -8.16 -11.00
N GLN A 351 -1.55 -7.66 -10.43
CA GLN A 351 -0.72 -6.66 -11.09
C GLN A 351 -0.19 -7.18 -12.44
N PRO A 352 0.45 -8.36 -12.55
CA PRO A 352 1.04 -8.78 -13.81
C PRO A 352 -0.02 -9.00 -14.89
N ILE A 353 -1.16 -9.60 -14.53
CA ILE A 353 -2.27 -9.78 -15.46
C ILE A 353 -2.85 -8.43 -15.90
N GLY A 354 -3.02 -7.48 -14.98
CA GLY A 354 -3.48 -6.14 -15.29
C GLY A 354 -2.57 -5.41 -16.28
N GLU A 355 -1.26 -5.43 -16.04
CA GLU A 355 -0.27 -4.78 -16.91
C GLU A 355 -0.18 -5.44 -18.30
N LEU A 356 -0.17 -6.77 -18.37
CA LEU A 356 -0.13 -7.51 -19.64
C LEU A 356 -1.42 -7.38 -20.45
N LEU A 357 -2.53 -7.03 -19.81
CA LEU A 357 -3.81 -6.77 -20.46
C LEU A 357 -3.86 -5.38 -21.11
N LEU A 358 -3.00 -4.45 -20.69
CA LEU A 358 -2.82 -3.15 -21.35
C LEU A 358 -2.00 -3.23 -22.64
N ASN A 359 -1.33 -4.34 -22.90
CA ASN A 359 -0.57 -4.51 -24.13
C ASN A 359 -1.48 -4.67 -25.37
N PRO A 360 -0.97 -4.32 -26.56
CA PRO A 360 -1.68 -4.55 -27.81
C PRO A 360 -2.02 -6.05 -28.03
N PRO A 361 -3.16 -6.37 -28.67
CA PRO A 361 -4.12 -5.45 -29.28
C PRO A 361 -5.30 -5.06 -28.37
N PHE A 362 -5.27 -5.39 -27.07
CA PHE A 362 -6.46 -5.33 -26.22
C PHE A 362 -6.80 -3.93 -25.72
N ASN A 363 -5.77 -3.09 -25.57
CA ASN A 363 -5.91 -1.71 -25.14
C ASN A 363 -4.94 -0.82 -25.92
N THR A 364 -5.29 0.44 -26.05
CA THR A 364 -4.45 1.49 -26.61
C THR A 364 -4.53 2.68 -25.67
N THR A 365 -3.40 3.16 -25.20
CA THR A 365 -3.34 4.34 -24.33
C THR A 365 -2.82 5.52 -25.16
N ILE A 366 -3.50 6.65 -25.13
CA ILE A 366 -3.03 7.88 -25.74
C ILE A 366 -2.59 8.79 -24.61
N GLY A 367 -1.30 9.12 -24.58
CA GLY A 367 -0.75 10.12 -23.67
C GLY A 367 -0.63 11.47 -24.36
N PHE A 368 -0.72 12.54 -23.59
CA PHE A 368 -0.43 13.89 -24.06
C PHE A 368 0.91 14.31 -23.47
N GLY A 369 2.01 14.05 -24.18
CA GLY A 369 3.37 14.24 -23.67
C GLY A 369 3.74 15.67 -23.25
N ASN A 370 3.08 16.68 -23.82
CA ASN A 370 3.15 18.09 -23.38
C ASN A 370 1.83 18.56 -22.74
N GLY A 371 0.94 17.63 -22.39
CA GLY A 371 -0.42 17.93 -21.95
C GLY A 371 -1.31 18.49 -23.06
N ARG A 372 -2.55 18.80 -22.69
CA ARG A 372 -3.58 19.45 -23.54
C ARG A 372 -4.46 20.37 -22.70
N THR A 373 -5.19 21.27 -23.35
CA THR A 373 -6.28 21.99 -22.66
C THR A 373 -7.49 21.07 -22.51
N LEU A 374 -8.38 21.40 -21.56
CA LEU A 374 -9.60 20.61 -21.35
C LEU A 374 -10.61 20.75 -22.50
N ASP A 375 -10.59 21.86 -23.23
CA ASP A 375 -11.55 22.20 -24.28
C ASP A 375 -11.09 21.82 -25.70
N ASP A 376 -9.83 21.40 -25.88
CA ASP A 376 -9.24 21.15 -27.20
C ASP A 376 -8.37 19.89 -27.22
N LEU A 377 -8.45 19.15 -28.33
CA LEU A 377 -7.65 17.96 -28.65
C LEU A 377 -6.43 18.30 -29.53
N SER A 378 -6.24 19.55 -29.94
CA SER A 378 -5.22 19.97 -30.92
C SER A 378 -3.77 19.79 -30.47
N ALA A 379 -3.52 19.54 -29.18
CA ALA A 379 -2.19 19.18 -28.69
C ALA A 379 -1.75 17.86 -29.34
N ALA A 380 -0.49 17.79 -29.81
CA ALA A 380 0.06 16.59 -30.43
C ALA A 380 0.05 15.43 -29.41
N ALA A 381 -0.99 14.60 -29.51
CA ALA A 381 -1.12 13.38 -28.74
C ALA A 381 0.09 12.49 -29.03
N THR A 382 0.84 12.12 -28.00
CA THR A 382 1.83 11.05 -28.10
C THR A 382 1.05 9.76 -27.89
N SER A 383 0.53 9.18 -28.97
CA SER A 383 -0.13 7.89 -28.90
C SER A 383 0.88 6.84 -28.44
N SER A 384 0.66 6.21 -27.28
CA SER A 384 1.13 4.83 -27.09
C SER A 384 0.09 3.90 -27.73
N GLY A 385 0.04 3.90 -29.06
CA GLY A 385 -0.63 2.82 -29.78
C GLY A 385 -1.11 3.18 -31.18
N ALA A 386 -0.32 2.76 -32.16
CA ALA A 386 -0.57 1.42 -32.68
C ALA A 386 0.50 0.49 -32.10
N GLY A 387 0.10 -0.59 -31.43
CA GLY A 387 0.92 -1.79 -31.42
C GLY A 387 2.27 -1.85 -30.70
N VAL A 388 2.65 -0.89 -29.86
CA VAL A 388 3.90 -1.04 -29.09
C VAL A 388 3.60 -1.45 -27.66
N ALA A 389 4.24 -2.53 -27.22
CA ALA A 389 4.11 -3.03 -25.87
C ALA A 389 4.69 -2.04 -24.86
N GLY A 390 3.99 -1.86 -23.75
CA GLY A 390 4.48 -1.08 -22.61
C GLY A 390 4.94 -1.95 -21.45
N ASN A 391 4.49 -3.21 -21.43
CA ASN A 391 4.64 -4.10 -20.29
C ASN A 391 5.24 -5.45 -20.68
N ALA A 392 6.09 -5.98 -19.82
CA ALA A 392 6.74 -7.25 -19.97
C ALA A 392 6.85 -7.95 -18.61
N ALA A 393 6.65 -9.25 -18.60
CA ALA A 393 6.89 -10.09 -17.43
C ALA A 393 7.88 -11.18 -17.79
N ASP A 394 8.87 -11.39 -16.94
CA ASP A 394 9.82 -12.49 -17.08
C ASP A 394 9.08 -13.84 -17.10
N THR A 395 9.35 -14.62 -18.13
CA THR A 395 8.70 -15.92 -18.38
C THR A 395 9.18 -17.01 -17.42
N HIS A 396 10.33 -16.79 -16.76
CA HIS A 396 11.01 -17.72 -15.86
C HIS A 396 11.12 -17.18 -14.43
N TRP A 397 10.11 -16.43 -13.96
CA TRP A 397 10.08 -15.96 -12.57
C TRP A 397 10.35 -17.07 -11.58
N LYS A 398 11.38 -16.85 -10.78
CA LYS A 398 11.65 -17.66 -9.60
C LYS A 398 10.67 -17.28 -8.50
N THR A 399 10.17 -18.28 -7.79
CA THR A 399 9.31 -18.05 -6.62
C THR A 399 10.11 -17.32 -5.55
N GLN A 400 9.53 -16.27 -4.99
CA GLN A 400 10.13 -15.53 -3.89
C GLN A 400 10.32 -16.47 -2.68
N ASP A 401 11.52 -16.44 -2.10
CA ASP A 401 11.87 -17.28 -0.96
C ASP A 401 12.57 -16.50 0.15
N SER A 402 12.52 -17.04 1.36
CA SER A 402 13.29 -16.53 2.48
C SER A 402 13.86 -17.66 3.33
N TYR A 403 15.11 -17.48 3.75
CA TYR A 403 15.79 -18.33 4.71
C TYR A 403 15.73 -17.65 6.06
N GLN A 404 15.09 -18.28 7.03
CA GLN A 404 14.93 -17.72 8.37
C GLN A 404 15.61 -18.62 9.39
N TRP A 405 16.34 -18.02 10.32
CA TRP A 405 16.95 -18.73 11.42
C TRP A 405 16.90 -17.92 12.70
N ASN A 406 16.85 -18.64 13.82
CA ASN A 406 16.93 -18.01 15.13
C ASN A 406 17.67 -18.92 16.12
N LEU A 407 18.25 -18.28 17.14
CA LEU A 407 18.82 -18.93 18.30
C LEU A 407 18.43 -18.11 19.53
N THR A 408 17.82 -18.78 20.49
CA THR A 408 17.33 -18.18 21.73
C THR A 408 17.91 -18.95 22.91
N VAL A 409 18.44 -18.22 23.89
CA VAL A 409 18.91 -18.75 25.17
C VAL A 409 18.08 -18.12 26.28
N GLU A 410 17.40 -18.96 27.03
CA GLU A 410 16.61 -18.58 28.20
C GLU A 410 17.22 -19.15 29.46
N ARG A 411 17.25 -18.32 30.51
CA ARG A 411 17.70 -18.72 31.83
C ARG A 411 16.88 -18.08 32.93
N GLU A 412 16.52 -18.86 33.94
CA GLU A 412 16.16 -18.31 35.26
C GLU A 412 17.43 -17.76 35.93
N ILE A 413 17.57 -16.44 35.98
CA ILE A 413 18.75 -15.76 36.53
C ILE A 413 18.63 -15.52 38.04
N LEU A 414 17.41 -15.36 38.53
CA LEU A 414 17.03 -15.18 39.93
C LEU A 414 15.64 -15.80 40.13
N ARG A 415 15.24 -16.07 41.37
CA ARG A 415 13.91 -16.59 41.67
C ARG A 415 12.84 -15.68 41.05
N ASP A 416 11.92 -16.29 40.32
CA ASP A 416 10.83 -15.60 39.61
C ASP A 416 11.32 -14.55 38.58
N THR A 417 12.56 -14.67 38.08
CA THR A 417 13.18 -13.79 37.07
C THR A 417 13.81 -14.60 35.93
N LYS A 418 13.36 -14.35 34.70
CA LYS A 418 13.89 -14.94 33.47
C LYS A 418 14.62 -13.89 32.65
N LEU A 419 15.79 -14.23 32.13
CA LEU A 419 16.42 -13.53 31.02
C LEU A 419 16.34 -14.39 29.77
N GLU A 420 15.99 -13.78 28.67
CA GLU A 420 15.96 -14.35 27.33
C GLU A 420 16.81 -13.48 26.41
N VAL A 421 17.68 -14.11 25.65
CA VAL A 421 18.50 -13.46 24.63
C VAL A 421 18.34 -14.23 23.34
N ALA A 422 17.98 -13.54 22.26
CA ALA A 422 17.73 -14.12 20.96
C ALA A 422 18.50 -13.38 19.86
N TYR A 423 18.93 -14.16 18.88
CA TYR A 423 19.39 -13.68 17.59
C TYR A 423 18.44 -14.19 16.51
N VAL A 424 18.01 -13.31 15.63
CA VAL A 424 17.09 -13.60 14.53
C VAL A 424 17.72 -13.15 13.22
N GLY A 425 17.76 -14.04 12.24
CA GLY A 425 18.21 -13.77 10.89
C GLY A 425 17.14 -14.11 9.87
N ASN A 426 17.04 -13.28 8.84
CA ASN A 426 16.20 -13.53 7.69
C ASN A 426 16.91 -13.05 6.43
N HIS A 427 17.02 -13.93 5.43
CA HIS A 427 17.56 -13.60 4.12
C HIS A 427 16.46 -13.79 3.08
N GLY A 428 15.96 -12.69 2.49
CA GLY A 428 15.02 -12.72 1.39
C GLY A 428 15.74 -12.85 0.05
N ASN A 429 15.20 -13.69 -0.82
CA ASN A 429 15.76 -14.01 -2.12
C ASN A 429 14.65 -14.04 -3.18
N HIS A 430 15.02 -13.76 -4.43
CA HIS A 430 14.08 -13.59 -5.56
C HIS A 430 12.90 -12.66 -5.22
N LEU A 431 13.21 -11.52 -4.59
CA LEU A 431 12.20 -10.52 -4.24
C LEU A 431 11.67 -9.83 -5.52
N PRO A 432 10.37 -9.52 -5.61
CA PRO A 432 9.79 -8.84 -6.75
C PRO A 432 10.39 -7.47 -7.00
N LEU A 433 10.59 -7.15 -8.28
CA LEU A 433 11.06 -5.85 -8.74
C LEU A 433 10.50 -5.53 -10.13
N ASN A 434 10.33 -4.24 -10.39
CA ASN A 434 9.90 -3.70 -11.67
C ASN A 434 10.95 -2.67 -12.12
N TYR A 435 11.34 -2.67 -13.38
CA TYR A 435 12.25 -1.67 -13.94
C TYR A 435 12.00 -1.43 -15.42
N ASP A 436 12.47 -0.30 -15.92
CA ASP A 436 12.40 0.00 -17.35
C ASP A 436 13.49 -0.76 -18.12
N LEU A 437 13.08 -1.72 -18.95
CA LEU A 437 13.98 -2.50 -19.79
C LEU A 437 14.62 -1.66 -20.89
N ASN A 438 13.95 -0.59 -21.34
CA ASN A 438 14.48 0.33 -22.35
C ASN A 438 15.25 1.51 -21.71
N SER A 439 15.80 1.29 -20.51
CA SER A 439 16.62 2.25 -19.80
C SER A 439 17.96 2.53 -20.51
N VAL A 440 18.54 3.69 -20.22
CA VAL A 440 19.85 4.09 -20.73
C VAL A 440 20.94 3.34 -19.97
N ALA A 441 21.71 2.55 -20.70
CA ALA A 441 22.82 1.79 -20.14
C ALA A 441 23.87 2.72 -19.50
N PRO A 442 24.55 2.32 -18.40
CA PRO A 442 25.48 3.18 -17.66
C PRO A 442 26.51 3.92 -18.52
N GLN A 443 27.09 3.24 -19.51
CA GLN A 443 28.10 3.81 -20.41
C GLN A 443 27.58 4.97 -21.27
N ASN A 444 26.27 5.04 -21.53
CA ASN A 444 25.65 6.07 -22.35
C ASN A 444 25.08 7.24 -21.52
N ARG A 445 25.14 7.18 -20.19
CA ARG A 445 24.47 8.17 -19.31
C ARG A 445 25.12 9.54 -19.34
N LEU A 446 26.45 9.61 -19.50
CA LEU A 446 27.15 10.87 -19.68
C LEU A 446 26.66 11.56 -20.95
N GLN A 447 26.68 10.85 -22.08
CA GLN A 447 26.18 11.35 -23.35
C GLN A 447 24.69 11.75 -23.26
N TRP A 448 23.87 10.95 -22.57
CA TRP A 448 22.47 11.29 -22.30
C TRP A 448 22.31 12.59 -21.50
N ALA A 449 23.19 12.84 -20.52
CA ALA A 449 23.17 14.06 -19.72
C ALA A 449 23.65 15.27 -20.52
N GLU A 450 24.66 15.11 -21.38
CA GLU A 450 25.15 16.15 -22.30
C GLU A 450 24.05 16.61 -23.26
N LEU A 451 23.22 15.67 -23.74
CA LEU A 451 22.06 15.98 -24.58
C LEU A 451 21.02 16.89 -23.89
N ASN A 452 21.04 17.07 -22.56
CA ASN A 452 20.16 18.06 -21.90
C ASN A 452 20.50 19.51 -22.30
N PHE A 453 21.72 19.74 -22.78
CA PHE A 453 22.21 21.05 -23.17
C PHE A 453 22.23 21.25 -24.70
N THR A 454 21.82 20.23 -25.47
CA THR A 454 21.80 20.27 -26.93
C THR A 454 20.42 20.70 -27.44
N PRO A 455 20.30 21.81 -28.19
CA PRO A 455 19.04 22.20 -28.82
C PRO A 455 18.48 21.09 -29.71
N GLY A 456 17.22 20.72 -29.53
CA GLY A 456 16.55 19.67 -30.31
C GLY A 456 16.77 18.23 -29.80
N ALA A 457 17.51 18.03 -28.70
CA ALA A 457 17.67 16.73 -28.06
C ALA A 457 16.64 16.50 -26.93
N ASP A 458 15.36 16.67 -27.26
CA ASP A 458 14.25 16.37 -26.35
C ASP A 458 14.20 14.87 -25.99
N SER A 459 13.36 14.52 -25.00
CA SER A 459 13.28 13.17 -24.43
C SER A 459 12.97 12.07 -25.46
N ASN A 460 12.45 12.42 -26.64
CA ASN A 460 12.04 11.49 -27.71
C ASN A 460 12.85 11.65 -29.01
N SER A 461 13.90 12.49 -29.01
CA SER A 461 14.77 12.68 -30.16
C SER A 461 15.48 11.39 -30.59
N SER A 462 15.77 11.27 -31.89
CA SER A 462 16.55 10.16 -32.44
C SER A 462 17.91 9.99 -31.76
N LEU A 463 18.53 11.12 -31.36
CA LEU A 463 19.79 11.14 -30.60
C LEU A 463 19.66 10.44 -29.25
N ARG A 464 18.57 10.68 -28.51
CA ARG A 464 18.31 10.02 -27.22
C ARG A 464 17.89 8.57 -27.39
N ASN A 465 17.03 8.28 -28.37
CA ASN A 465 16.55 6.92 -28.61
C ASN A 465 17.71 5.98 -28.99
N ALA A 466 18.73 6.46 -29.69
CA ALA A 466 19.94 5.68 -30.01
C ALA A 466 20.76 5.25 -28.77
N LEU A 467 20.58 5.91 -27.62
CA LEU A 467 21.29 5.57 -26.38
C LEU A 467 20.57 4.52 -25.53
N ARG A 468 19.34 4.17 -25.88
CA ARG A 468 18.50 3.19 -25.18
C ARG A 468 18.76 1.77 -25.68
N GLN A 469 18.57 0.78 -24.81
CA GLN A 469 18.90 -0.61 -25.11
C GLN A 469 18.09 -1.22 -26.26
N LEU A 470 16.80 -0.90 -26.36
CA LEU A 470 15.92 -1.39 -27.43
C LEU A 470 15.73 -0.36 -28.55
N GLY A 471 16.41 0.79 -28.48
CA GLY A 471 16.22 1.89 -29.42
C GLY A 471 14.86 2.60 -29.23
N PRO A 472 14.36 3.30 -30.27
CA PRO A 472 13.03 3.89 -30.23
C PRO A 472 11.98 2.78 -30.17
N LEU A 473 11.14 2.85 -29.15
CA LEU A 473 9.88 2.12 -29.10
C LEU A 473 8.81 3.14 -29.57
N GLU A 474 8.25 2.92 -30.75
CA GLU A 474 7.33 3.90 -31.37
C GLU A 474 6.11 4.17 -30.47
N GLY A 475 5.98 5.39 -29.94
CA GLY A 475 4.87 5.78 -29.06
C GLY A 475 5.09 5.61 -27.55
N THR A 476 6.16 4.94 -27.11
CA THR A 476 6.59 4.93 -25.68
C THR A 476 8.09 4.74 -25.60
N ASN A 477 8.80 5.47 -24.74
CA ASN A 477 10.24 5.25 -24.54
C ASN A 477 10.57 4.40 -23.31
N SER A 478 9.55 3.82 -22.70
CA SER A 478 9.64 3.01 -21.49
C SER A 478 8.94 1.67 -21.70
N LEU A 479 9.56 0.59 -21.19
CA LEU A 479 8.98 -0.74 -21.15
C LEU A 479 9.16 -1.30 -19.74
N ILE A 480 8.07 -1.39 -18.99
CA ILE A 480 8.10 -1.92 -17.61
C ILE A 480 8.31 -3.43 -17.68
N TYR A 481 9.39 -3.91 -17.07
CA TYR A 481 9.73 -5.31 -16.96
C TYR A 481 9.61 -5.79 -15.52
N MET A 482 8.73 -6.77 -15.32
CA MET A 482 8.43 -7.37 -14.03
C MET A 482 9.23 -8.66 -13.86
N THR A 483 10.03 -8.77 -12.80
CA THR A 483 10.82 -9.98 -12.50
C THR A 483 11.10 -10.12 -11.00
N ASN A 484 11.70 -11.24 -10.61
CA ASN A 484 12.04 -11.60 -9.23
C ASN A 484 13.55 -11.77 -9.12
N GLY A 485 14.25 -10.67 -8.82
CA GLY A 485 15.72 -10.64 -8.75
C GLY A 485 16.30 -9.98 -7.51
N GLY A 486 15.44 -9.46 -6.62
CA GLY A 486 15.88 -8.70 -5.45
C GLY A 486 16.33 -9.60 -4.29
N THR A 487 17.12 -9.03 -3.39
CA THR A 487 17.63 -9.68 -2.19
C THR A 487 17.56 -8.78 -0.96
N SER A 488 17.42 -9.39 0.21
CA SER A 488 17.45 -8.68 1.50
C SER A 488 18.15 -9.49 2.58
N SER A 489 18.76 -8.79 3.54
CA SER A 489 19.45 -9.39 4.68
C SER A 489 19.05 -8.64 5.95
N TYR A 490 18.33 -9.33 6.81
CA TYR A 490 17.87 -8.83 8.10
C TYR A 490 18.55 -9.58 9.23
N HIS A 491 19.05 -8.83 10.21
CA HIS A 491 19.57 -9.39 11.46
C HIS A 491 19.06 -8.59 12.64
N ALA A 492 18.66 -9.30 13.69
CA ALA A 492 18.21 -8.69 14.95
C ALA A 492 18.80 -9.38 16.17
N PHE A 493 19.12 -8.55 17.15
CA PHE A 493 19.38 -8.95 18.53
C PHE A 493 18.18 -8.55 19.38
N GLN A 494 17.69 -9.49 20.19
CA GLN A 494 16.56 -9.28 21.09
C GLN A 494 16.95 -9.72 22.50
N ALA A 495 16.59 -8.93 23.49
CA ALA A 495 16.74 -9.27 24.90
C ALA A 495 15.44 -9.00 25.64
N TYR A 496 15.00 -9.96 26.44
CA TYR A 496 13.80 -9.87 27.24
C TYR A 496 14.05 -10.33 28.67
N LEU A 497 13.84 -9.41 29.62
CA LEU A 497 13.91 -9.66 31.05
C LEU A 497 12.49 -9.66 31.61
N LEU A 498 12.10 -10.75 32.28
CA LEU A 498 10.81 -10.87 32.94
C LEU A 498 10.98 -11.25 34.40
N LYS A 499 10.61 -10.34 35.30
CA LYS A 499 10.36 -10.59 36.72
C LYS A 499 8.86 -10.80 36.92
N ARG A 500 8.46 -12.04 37.21
CA ARG A 500 7.07 -12.34 37.60
C ARG A 500 6.73 -11.67 38.92
N PHE A 501 5.45 -11.40 39.15
CA PHE A 501 4.99 -10.77 40.38
C PHE A 501 5.33 -11.62 41.60
N SER A 502 6.26 -11.12 42.42
CA SER A 502 6.64 -11.72 43.70
C SER A 502 7.08 -10.60 44.64
N HIS A 503 6.83 -10.72 45.95
CA HIS A 503 7.24 -9.70 46.92
C HIS A 503 6.78 -8.27 46.52
N ASN A 504 5.54 -8.16 46.03
CA ASN A 504 4.89 -6.91 45.59
C ASN A 504 5.53 -6.21 44.38
N PHE A 505 6.31 -6.92 43.57
CA PHE A 505 7.00 -6.35 42.43
C PHE A 505 6.94 -7.28 41.21
N SER A 506 6.61 -6.72 40.04
CA SER A 506 6.82 -7.33 38.73
C SER A 506 7.45 -6.32 37.78
N MET A 507 8.24 -6.82 36.85
CA MET A 507 8.92 -6.01 35.84
C MET A 507 9.07 -6.81 34.56
N SER A 508 8.89 -6.15 33.43
CA SER A 508 9.30 -6.66 32.14
C SER A 508 10.07 -5.60 31.38
N SER A 509 11.21 -5.95 30.83
CA SER A 509 12.02 -5.09 29.99
C SER A 509 12.33 -5.82 28.70
N SER A 510 12.08 -5.17 27.57
CA SER A 510 12.42 -5.68 26.24
C SER A 510 13.34 -4.70 25.52
N TYR A 511 14.34 -5.23 24.85
CA TYR A 511 15.24 -4.48 23.98
C TYR A 511 15.36 -5.21 22.65
N SER A 512 15.26 -4.49 21.55
CA SER A 512 15.48 -5.01 20.20
C SER A 512 16.38 -4.05 19.43
N PHE A 513 17.37 -4.62 18.76
CA PHE A 513 18.23 -3.93 17.81
C PHE A 513 18.20 -4.71 16.50
N SER A 514 17.91 -4.03 15.40
CA SER A 514 17.83 -4.69 14.09
C SER A 514 18.41 -3.86 12.96
N LYS A 515 18.88 -4.54 11.93
CA LYS A 515 19.42 -3.95 10.71
C LYS A 515 18.93 -4.73 9.50
N LEU A 516 18.40 -4.01 8.52
CA LEU A 516 17.99 -4.53 7.21
C LEU A 516 18.84 -3.88 6.11
N ILE A 517 19.39 -4.71 5.23
CA ILE A 517 20.05 -4.27 4.00
C ILE A 517 19.32 -4.92 2.84
N SER A 518 18.92 -4.14 1.84
CA SER A 518 18.23 -4.66 0.66
C SER A 518 18.61 -3.87 -0.59
N ASP A 519 18.48 -4.50 -1.76
CA ASP A 519 18.59 -3.86 -3.08
C ASP A 519 17.20 -3.57 -3.71
N VAL A 520 16.13 -3.88 -2.99
CA VAL A 520 14.75 -3.56 -3.34
C VAL A 520 14.09 -2.76 -2.21
N SER A 521 13.14 -1.90 -2.57
CA SER A 521 12.30 -1.21 -1.60
C SER A 521 11.31 -2.20 -0.97
N LEU A 522 10.92 -1.95 0.27
CA LEU A 522 9.86 -2.72 0.96
C LEU A 522 8.48 -2.54 0.29
N ASP A 523 8.29 -1.45 -0.45
CA ASP A 523 7.03 -1.09 -1.12
C ASP A 523 6.98 -1.52 -2.61
N CYS A 524 7.75 -2.53 -3.02
CA CYS A 524 7.75 -2.97 -4.41
C CYS A 524 6.40 -3.51 -4.92
N CYS A 525 5.44 -3.72 -4.01
CA CYS A 525 4.09 -4.21 -4.28
C CYS A 525 3.05 -3.08 -4.45
N GLY A 526 3.45 -1.81 -4.32
CA GLY A 526 2.62 -0.63 -4.53
C GLY A 526 2.77 -0.03 -5.93
N ASN A 527 1.62 0.23 -6.59
CA ASN A 527 1.41 0.96 -7.84
C ASN A 527 2.66 1.46 -8.59
N GLY A 528 3.13 0.69 -9.59
CA GLY A 528 3.92 1.15 -10.74
C GLY A 528 5.27 1.84 -10.49
N SER A 529 5.63 2.07 -9.23
CA SER A 529 6.79 2.83 -8.79
C SER A 529 7.73 1.91 -8.03
N GLY A 530 7.94 0.71 -8.60
CA GLY A 530 8.90 -0.26 -8.11
C GLY A 530 10.27 0.40 -7.92
N ALA A 531 11.04 -0.11 -6.96
CA ALA A 531 12.39 0.34 -6.62
C ALA A 531 13.10 0.96 -7.83
N ARG A 532 13.48 2.25 -7.76
CA ARG A 532 14.21 2.90 -8.85
C ARG A 532 15.55 2.22 -8.99
N ILE A 533 15.62 1.24 -9.89
CA ILE A 533 16.84 0.53 -10.17
C ILE A 533 17.75 1.49 -10.92
N TYR A 534 18.77 2.00 -10.24
CA TYR A 534 19.71 2.92 -10.84
C TYR A 534 20.51 2.27 -11.95
N ASP A 535 20.80 0.98 -11.87
CA ASP A 535 21.51 0.23 -12.90
C ASP A 535 20.81 -1.11 -13.16
N THR A 536 20.12 -1.19 -14.30
CA THR A 536 19.39 -2.38 -14.73
C THR A 536 20.32 -3.54 -15.13
N SER A 537 21.61 -3.27 -15.31
CA SER A 537 22.64 -4.29 -15.52
C SER A 537 23.28 -4.79 -14.21
N ASN A 538 23.09 -4.07 -13.10
CA ASN A 538 23.67 -4.43 -11.80
C ASN A 538 22.80 -3.98 -10.61
N PHE A 539 21.87 -4.85 -10.21
CA PHE A 539 20.96 -4.58 -9.08
C PHE A 539 21.67 -4.34 -7.74
N ARG A 540 22.91 -4.82 -7.57
CA ARG A 540 23.67 -4.61 -6.33
C ARG A 540 24.00 -3.14 -6.06
N TYR A 541 23.95 -2.28 -7.07
CA TYR A 541 24.14 -0.84 -6.88
C TYR A 541 23.06 -0.22 -5.98
N ASN A 542 21.86 -0.80 -5.95
CA ASN A 542 20.77 -0.34 -5.09
C ASN A 542 20.88 -0.87 -3.66
N ARG A 543 21.90 -1.69 -3.35
CA ARG A 543 22.02 -2.36 -2.06
C ARG A 543 22.39 -1.35 -0.97
N GLY A 544 21.44 -1.07 -0.09
CA GLY A 544 21.59 -0.08 0.97
C GLY A 544 20.85 -0.47 2.24
N LEU A 545 20.92 0.42 3.24
CA LEU A 545 20.01 0.35 4.38
C LEU A 545 18.58 0.54 3.87
N ALA A 546 17.69 -0.39 4.19
CA ALA A 546 16.27 -0.27 3.85
C ALA A 546 15.51 0.50 4.95
N ASP A 547 14.31 0.97 4.62
CA ASP A 547 13.47 1.84 5.46
C ASP A 547 13.07 1.25 6.82
N MET A 548 13.32 -0.05 7.05
CA MET A 548 13.11 -0.75 8.32
C MET A 548 14.44 -1.12 8.99
N GLY A 549 14.93 -0.23 9.85
CA GLY A 549 16.02 -0.49 10.79
C GLY A 549 15.84 0.37 12.02
N GLY A 550 16.09 -0.17 13.21
CA GLY A 550 15.76 0.56 14.43
C GLY A 550 16.25 -0.10 15.71
N HIS A 551 16.32 0.73 16.75
CA HIS A 551 16.56 0.35 18.13
C HIS A 551 15.33 0.75 18.94
N SER A 552 14.77 -0.19 19.70
CA SER A 552 13.59 0.07 20.53
C SER A 552 13.76 -0.58 21.89
N GLY A 553 13.51 0.19 22.96
CA GLY A 553 13.49 -0.29 24.34
C GLY A 553 12.17 0.06 24.99
N ILE A 554 11.55 -0.92 25.65
CA ILE A 554 10.31 -0.74 26.42
C ILE A 554 10.54 -1.33 27.81
N LEU A 555 10.21 -0.55 28.84
CA LEU A 555 10.25 -0.97 30.24
C LEU A 555 8.86 -0.80 30.85
N LEU A 556 8.33 -1.87 31.42
CA LEU A 556 7.09 -1.87 32.19
C LEU A 556 7.38 -2.43 33.58
N PHE A 557 6.84 -1.78 34.61
CA PHE A 557 6.93 -2.28 35.97
C PHE A 557 5.62 -2.01 36.71
N ASP A 558 5.28 -2.92 37.61
CA ASP A 558 4.15 -2.77 38.53
C ASP A 558 4.65 -3.06 39.95
N ARG A 559 4.21 -2.22 40.88
CA ARG A 559 4.54 -2.31 42.29
C ARG A 559 3.25 -2.16 43.09
N ARG A 560 2.84 -3.23 43.76
CA ARG A 560 1.71 -3.15 44.69
C ARG A 560 2.20 -2.50 45.99
N ALA A 561 1.57 -1.41 46.41
CA ALA A 561 1.87 -0.83 47.71
C ALA A 561 1.60 -1.86 48.82
N PRO A 562 2.48 -2.01 49.82
CA PRO A 562 2.19 -2.85 50.97
C PRO A 562 0.95 -2.30 51.66
N ASN A 563 -0.08 -3.13 51.84
CA ASN A 563 -1.22 -2.80 52.70
C ASN A 563 -0.67 -2.57 54.12
N ARG A 564 -0.45 -1.31 54.50
CA ARG A 564 -0.07 -0.95 55.86
C ARG A 564 -1.33 -0.91 56.72
N GLY A 565 -1.58 -2.00 57.43
CA GLY A 565 -2.43 -2.03 58.63
C GLY A 565 -3.93 -2.23 58.39
N PRO A 566 -4.67 -2.66 59.43
CA PRO A 566 -6.05 -3.09 59.32
C PRO A 566 -6.94 -1.89 58.97
N GLN A 567 -8.00 -2.13 58.19
CA GLN A 567 -9.11 -1.19 58.12
C GLN A 567 -9.51 -0.81 59.56
N PRO A 568 -9.73 0.48 59.89
CA PRO A 568 -10.33 0.80 61.17
C PRO A 568 -11.67 0.05 61.23
N LYS A 569 -11.80 -0.88 62.18
CA LYS A 569 -13.10 -1.36 62.61
C LYS A 569 -13.86 -0.13 63.09
N LEU A 570 -14.75 0.38 62.25
CA LEU A 570 -15.83 1.24 62.72
C LEU A 570 -16.74 0.33 63.53
N ASP A 571 -16.49 0.22 64.83
CA ASP A 571 -17.43 -0.38 65.77
C ASP A 571 -18.68 0.51 65.79
N TRP A 572 -19.70 0.06 65.07
CA TRP A 572 -21.04 0.60 65.17
C TRP A 572 -21.64 0.16 66.51
N PRO A 573 -22.04 1.08 67.41
CA PRO A 573 -22.81 0.69 68.57
C PRO A 573 -24.20 0.24 68.11
N HIS A 574 -24.55 -1.01 68.42
CA HIS A 574 -25.90 -1.52 68.29
C HIS A 574 -26.86 -0.68 69.14
N GLN A 575 -27.66 0.18 68.49
CA GLN A 575 -28.94 0.63 69.03
C GLN A 575 -30.06 0.32 68.04
N ARG A 576 -30.89 -0.65 68.41
CA ARG A 576 -32.17 -0.97 67.78
C ARG A 576 -33.07 0.26 67.80
N TRP A 577 -33.57 0.75 66.66
CA TRP A 577 -34.86 1.44 66.61
C TRP A 577 -35.61 1.22 65.28
N ARG A 578 -36.93 1.23 65.43
CA ARG A 578 -37.99 0.78 64.53
C ARG A 578 -38.20 1.67 63.29
N ARG A 579 -38.84 1.08 62.27
CA ARG A 579 -39.41 1.75 61.09
C ARG A 579 -40.31 2.95 61.44
N ARG A 580 -40.15 4.07 60.71
CA ARG A 580 -41.24 4.96 60.21
C ARG A 580 -40.70 5.92 59.10
N PRO A 581 -41.54 6.37 58.14
CA PRO A 581 -41.13 6.99 56.86
C PRO A 581 -41.03 8.55 56.90
N PRO A 582 -40.53 9.20 55.84
CA PRO A 582 -39.95 10.56 55.92
C PRO A 582 -40.99 11.68 55.82
N ARG A 583 -40.68 12.82 56.44
CA ARG A 583 -41.34 14.11 56.19
C ARG A 583 -40.41 15.04 55.41
N LEU A 584 -40.97 15.61 54.34
CA LEU A 584 -40.46 16.72 53.55
C LEU A 584 -40.25 17.99 54.40
N GLY A 585 -39.18 18.74 54.13
CA GLY A 585 -38.97 20.07 54.70
C GLY A 585 -37.75 20.78 54.13
N ARG A 586 -38.01 21.86 53.39
CA ARG A 586 -37.08 22.76 52.70
C ARG A 586 -36.03 23.39 53.62
N GLN A 587 -34.85 23.70 53.07
CA GLN A 587 -34.07 24.89 53.47
C GLN A 587 -33.28 25.53 52.30
N PRO A 588 -32.89 26.83 52.43
CA PRO A 588 -32.58 27.73 51.32
C PRO A 588 -31.09 28.15 51.21
N ARG A 589 -30.88 29.03 50.23
CA ARG A 589 -29.70 29.75 49.68
C ARG A 589 -28.52 30.15 50.60
N ARG A 590 -27.32 30.10 49.95
CA ARG A 590 -26.09 30.97 50.01
C ARG A 590 -25.29 30.91 51.31
N THR A 591 -23.96 30.78 51.37
CA THR A 591 -22.77 31.29 50.62
C THR A 591 -21.58 30.32 50.89
N GLU A 592 -20.55 30.08 50.07
CA GLU A 592 -19.29 30.86 49.93
C GLU A 592 -18.26 30.13 48.99
N HIS A 593 -17.42 30.95 48.31
CA HIS A 593 -16.07 30.76 47.74
C HIS A 593 -15.53 29.42 47.15
N ARG A 594 -15.02 29.51 45.90
CA ARG A 594 -13.78 28.81 45.45
C ARG A 594 -13.03 29.57 44.34
N PHE A 595 -11.72 29.68 44.54
CA PHE A 595 -10.68 30.16 43.63
C PHE A 595 -10.46 29.22 42.41
N ARG A 596 -10.19 29.79 41.23
CA ARG A 596 -9.54 29.15 40.07
C ARG A 596 -8.37 30.02 39.62
N ARG A 597 -7.19 29.42 39.38
CA ARG A 597 -6.04 30.04 38.70
C ARG A 597 -5.84 29.39 37.32
N LEU A 598 -5.59 30.26 36.35
CA LEU A 598 -5.18 30.03 34.95
C LEU A 598 -3.68 29.74 34.84
N VAL A 599 -3.27 28.98 33.80
CA VAL A 599 -2.05 29.22 33.02
C VAL A 599 -2.26 28.69 31.57
N GLU A 600 -2.20 29.61 30.61
CA GLU A 600 -1.88 29.39 29.17
C GLU A 600 -0.45 29.89 28.92
N PRO A 601 0.30 29.39 27.92
CA PRO A 601 1.50 30.05 27.42
C PRO A 601 1.28 30.72 26.04
N GLN A 602 1.67 31.99 25.96
CA GLN A 602 1.84 32.79 24.74
C GLN A 602 3.22 32.53 24.10
N CYS A 603 3.30 32.66 22.77
CA CYS A 603 4.52 33.06 22.06
C CYS A 603 4.20 34.19 21.07
N VAL A 604 5.10 35.15 21.01
CA VAL A 604 4.91 36.55 20.60
C VAL A 604 5.27 36.77 19.13
N SER A 605 4.45 37.56 18.44
CA SER A 605 4.71 38.16 17.13
C SER A 605 5.47 39.49 17.28
N ASN A 606 6.55 39.69 16.52
CA ASN A 606 7.16 41.00 16.32
C ASN A 606 6.74 41.55 14.94
N ALA A 607 6.01 42.66 14.95
CA ALA A 607 5.83 43.55 13.81
C ALA A 607 6.08 44.98 14.27
N SER A 608 7.03 45.67 13.63
CA SER A 608 7.33 47.08 13.86
C SER A 608 6.85 47.93 12.66
N ALA A 609 5.94 48.85 13.00
CA ALA A 609 5.78 50.21 12.49
C ALA A 609 5.65 50.49 10.98
N ALA A 610 4.44 50.90 10.56
CA ALA A 610 4.25 51.90 9.52
C ALA A 610 3.24 52.97 9.96
N ARG A 611 3.65 54.24 9.85
CA ARG A 611 2.92 55.45 10.23
C ARG A 611 1.78 55.78 9.26
N SER A 612 0.76 56.41 9.82
CA SER A 612 -0.42 57.01 9.20
C SER A 612 -0.14 58.06 8.12
N SER A 613 -1.01 58.14 7.10
CA SER A 613 -1.65 59.40 6.71
C SER A 613 -2.97 59.18 5.96
N ARG A 614 -3.85 60.17 6.09
CA ARG A 614 -5.28 60.21 5.75
C ARG A 614 -5.52 60.46 4.26
N HIS A 615 -6.62 59.93 3.71
CA HIS A 615 -7.56 60.76 2.94
C HIS A 615 -8.98 60.17 2.89
N ARG A 616 -9.96 61.07 3.06
CA ARG A 616 -11.41 60.87 2.97
C ARG A 616 -11.87 60.97 1.52
N GLY A 617 -12.95 60.26 1.16
CA GLY A 617 -13.73 60.52 -0.04
C GLY A 617 -14.99 59.68 -0.08
N ARG A 618 -16.16 60.30 0.08
CA ARG A 618 -17.51 59.71 0.17
C ARG A 618 -18.02 59.21 -1.19
N GLY A 619 -18.96 58.25 -1.16
CA GLY A 619 -19.89 57.95 -2.26
C GLY A 619 -20.94 56.91 -1.86
N HIS A 620 -22.20 57.34 -1.73
CA HIS A 620 -23.40 56.57 -1.37
C HIS A 620 -24.03 55.87 -2.59
N THR A 621 -24.73 54.74 -2.37
CA THR A 621 -26.09 54.30 -2.86
C THR A 621 -26.18 52.76 -2.73
N SER A 622 -26.87 52.17 -1.73
CA SER A 622 -28.31 51.83 -1.59
C SER A 622 -28.89 50.90 -2.66
N TRP A 623 -29.53 49.79 -2.21
CA TRP A 623 -30.66 48.99 -2.75
C TRP A 623 -30.44 47.52 -2.32
N ALA A 624 -31.39 46.69 -1.89
CA ALA A 624 -32.63 46.80 -1.13
C ALA A 624 -32.93 45.37 -0.61
N THR A 625 -33.58 45.31 0.53
CA THR A 625 -34.12 44.16 1.25
C THR A 625 -35.20 43.38 0.47
N TYR A 626 -35.28 42.07 0.69
CA TYR A 626 -36.55 41.33 0.65
C TYR A 626 -36.64 40.42 1.88
N GLU A 627 -37.79 40.49 2.54
CA GLU A 627 -38.07 39.97 3.87
C GLU A 627 -39.35 39.11 3.81
N GLN A 628 -39.47 38.17 4.75
CA GLN A 628 -40.70 37.61 5.36
C GLN A 628 -41.29 36.25 4.93
N HIS A 629 -41.08 35.31 5.87
CA HIS A 629 -42.07 34.54 6.67
C HIS A 629 -42.97 33.46 6.03
N ARG A 630 -42.87 32.23 6.58
CA ARG A 630 -43.88 31.70 7.54
C ARG A 630 -43.39 30.49 8.33
N HIS A 631 -44.07 30.30 9.47
CA HIS A 631 -43.73 29.51 10.65
C HIS A 631 -44.57 28.22 10.78
N ARG A 632 -44.08 27.32 11.67
CA ARG A 632 -44.74 26.25 12.47
C ARG A 632 -45.02 24.89 11.82
N HIS A 633 -44.40 23.83 12.38
CA HIS A 633 -45.04 23.03 13.43
C HIS A 633 -44.01 22.23 14.27
N LEU A 634 -44.20 22.25 15.58
CA LEU A 634 -43.56 21.41 16.60
C LEU A 634 -44.21 20.02 16.60
N GLN A 635 -43.40 18.97 16.81
CA GLN A 635 -43.81 17.80 17.57
C GLN A 635 -42.61 17.18 18.29
N GLU A 636 -42.71 17.21 19.62
CA GLU A 636 -41.90 16.47 20.58
C GLU A 636 -42.14 14.97 20.43
N LEU A 637 -41.08 14.17 20.55
CA LEU A 637 -41.19 12.78 20.98
C LEU A 637 -39.96 12.44 21.82
N GLN A 638 -40.22 12.31 23.11
CA GLN A 638 -39.33 11.99 24.19
C GLN A 638 -39.66 10.54 24.59
N ILE A 639 -38.78 9.57 24.33
CA ILE A 639 -38.87 8.22 24.91
C ILE A 639 -37.46 7.70 25.25
N ASP A 640 -37.24 7.63 26.56
CA ASP A 640 -36.52 6.67 27.40
C ASP A 640 -35.04 6.30 27.19
N ARG A 641 -34.29 6.68 28.23
CA ARG A 641 -33.09 6.05 28.77
C ARG A 641 -33.50 4.79 29.54
N GLU A 642 -32.81 3.68 29.31
CA GLU A 642 -32.35 2.68 30.30
C GLU A 642 -31.66 1.52 29.56
N ASP A 643 -30.34 1.36 29.75
CA ASP A 643 -29.76 0.21 30.47
C ASP A 643 -28.24 0.06 30.23
N ASP A 644 -27.54 0.00 31.37
CA ASP A 644 -26.15 -0.37 31.55
C ASP A 644 -25.92 -1.84 31.21
N HIS A 645 -24.94 -2.17 30.35
CA HIS A 645 -24.21 -3.43 30.48
C HIS A 645 -22.75 -3.30 30.04
N ALA A 646 -21.87 -3.26 31.03
CA ALA A 646 -20.45 -3.58 30.89
C ALA A 646 -20.28 -5.05 30.51
N ILE A 647 -19.58 -5.33 29.40
CA ILE A 647 -19.08 -6.67 29.07
C ILE A 647 -17.59 -6.60 28.79
N SER A 648 -16.85 -7.38 29.58
CA SER A 648 -15.42 -7.62 29.49
C SER A 648 -15.08 -8.38 28.20
N VAL A 649 -14.05 -7.98 27.46
CA VAL A 649 -13.49 -8.78 26.36
C VAL A 649 -12.09 -9.23 26.74
N ARG A 650 -11.98 -10.51 27.13
CA ARG A 650 -10.76 -11.31 27.05
C ARG A 650 -10.76 -12.04 25.70
N ASP A 651 -9.58 -12.06 25.07
CA ASP A 651 -9.08 -13.07 24.13
C ASP A 651 -9.93 -13.47 22.91
N VAL A 652 -9.64 -12.84 21.76
CA VAL A 652 -9.66 -13.51 20.44
C VAL A 652 -8.44 -13.03 19.64
N GLN A 653 -7.44 -13.91 19.50
CA GLN A 653 -6.32 -13.78 18.56
C GLN A 653 -6.68 -14.45 17.22
N TYR A 654 -6.12 -13.89 16.13
CA TYR A 654 -6.02 -14.37 14.73
C TYR A 654 -7.11 -13.93 13.72
N ALA A 655 -6.82 -12.83 13.01
CA ALA A 655 -6.82 -12.73 11.53
C ALA A 655 -5.95 -11.53 11.10
N GLN A 656 -5.33 -11.62 9.91
CA GLN A 656 -4.22 -10.84 9.35
C GLN A 656 -4.43 -9.30 9.23
N PRO A 657 -3.36 -8.49 9.09
CA PRO A 657 -3.40 -7.06 9.39
C PRO A 657 -3.96 -6.23 8.23
N HIS A 658 -4.99 -5.45 8.53
CA HIS A 658 -5.35 -4.26 7.77
C HIS A 658 -4.33 -3.16 8.10
N ALA A 659 -3.76 -2.52 7.08
CA ALA A 659 -2.99 -1.30 7.23
C ALA A 659 -3.95 -0.18 7.65
N VAL A 660 -4.06 0.05 8.96
CA VAL A 660 -4.64 1.27 9.53
C VAL A 660 -3.47 2.21 9.78
N LEU A 661 -3.40 3.28 8.99
CA LEU A 661 -2.41 4.35 9.12
C LEU A 661 -2.72 5.12 10.42
N PHE A 662 -2.06 4.77 11.53
CA PHE A 662 -2.08 5.61 12.72
C PHE A 662 -1.06 6.73 12.54
N HIS A 663 -1.54 7.96 12.31
CA HIS A 663 -0.72 9.16 12.47
C HIS A 663 -0.33 9.32 13.95
N LEU A 664 0.89 8.90 14.27
CA LEU A 664 1.59 9.33 15.49
C LEU A 664 2.29 10.65 15.18
N HIS A 665 1.85 11.73 15.82
CA HIS A 665 2.63 12.96 15.91
C HIS A 665 3.97 12.65 16.61
N GLN A 666 5.04 12.48 15.83
CA GLN A 666 6.40 12.52 16.36
C GLN A 666 6.88 13.96 16.43
N TRP A 667 7.24 14.37 17.65
CA TRP A 667 8.04 15.56 17.89
C TRP A 667 9.47 15.30 17.39
N ASN A 668 9.89 16.03 16.36
CA ASN A 668 11.28 16.05 15.92
C ASN A 668 12.14 16.75 16.99
N HIS A 669 12.98 15.98 17.68
CA HIS A 669 14.14 16.53 18.37
C HIS A 669 15.32 16.57 17.39
N CYS A 670 15.76 17.77 17.01
CA CYS A 670 17.01 17.99 16.30
C CYS A 670 18.20 17.65 17.20
N GLU A 671 18.94 16.59 16.91
CA GLU A 671 20.31 16.42 17.41
C GLU A 671 21.32 16.71 16.30
N TRP A 672 22.18 17.69 16.58
CA TRP A 672 23.31 18.11 15.76
C TRP A 672 24.46 17.11 15.88
N HIS A 673 24.87 16.49 14.77
CA HIS A 673 26.17 15.80 14.71
C HIS A 673 27.19 16.61 13.90
N LYS A 674 28.23 17.04 14.63
CA LYS A 674 29.47 17.65 14.15
C LYS A 674 30.16 16.72 13.13
N ILE A 675 30.46 17.25 11.95
CA ILE A 675 31.45 16.69 11.03
C ILE A 675 32.82 17.15 11.51
N SER A 676 33.69 16.20 11.82
CA SER A 676 35.09 16.43 12.18
C SER A 676 35.95 16.63 10.92
N ASN A 677 36.56 17.81 10.81
CA ASN A 677 37.60 18.15 9.84
C ASN A 677 38.94 17.44 10.14
N LEU A 678 39.54 16.86 9.11
CA LEU A 678 40.97 16.61 8.89
C LEU A 678 41.16 16.96 7.40
N GLY A 679 41.98 17.88 6.91
CA GLY A 679 43.18 18.55 7.44
C GLY A 679 44.36 18.24 6.51
N SER A 680 45.03 19.28 6.01
CA SER A 680 46.30 19.31 5.24
C SER A 680 46.16 19.17 3.70
N ASP A 681 46.77 19.97 2.80
CA ASP A 681 47.74 21.08 2.88
C ASP A 681 47.66 21.95 1.60
N ASP A 682 47.75 23.27 1.74
CA ASP A 682 48.16 24.23 0.69
C ASP A 682 49.67 24.48 0.81
N PRO A 683 50.36 24.80 -0.31
CA PRO A 683 51.14 26.04 -0.29
C PRO A 683 51.23 26.83 -1.62
N CYS A 684 51.22 28.16 -1.46
CA CYS A 684 52.01 29.19 -2.17
C CYS A 684 51.68 29.65 -3.62
N GLU A 685 51.35 30.95 -3.72
CA GLU A 685 51.42 31.89 -4.86
C GLU A 685 52.89 32.15 -5.36
N PRO A 686 53.21 32.82 -6.54
CA PRO A 686 52.63 34.10 -7.02
C PRO A 686 52.62 34.49 -8.56
N VAL A 687 51.73 35.45 -8.91
CA VAL A 687 51.87 36.69 -9.76
C VAL A 687 52.16 36.70 -11.30
N SER A 688 51.37 37.58 -11.99
CA SER A 688 51.55 38.37 -13.27
C SER A 688 50.94 37.81 -14.58
N ALA A 689 50.41 38.55 -15.58
CA ALA A 689 49.88 39.92 -15.82
C ALA A 689 49.37 40.01 -17.30
N LEU A 690 48.42 40.93 -17.58
CA LEU A 690 48.01 41.54 -18.90
C LEU A 690 47.33 40.63 -19.97
N SER A 691 46.31 41.05 -20.74
CA SER A 691 45.99 42.37 -21.32
C SER A 691 44.47 42.57 -21.58
N ALA A 692 44.06 43.83 -21.64
CA ALA A 692 42.74 44.30 -22.07
C ALA A 692 42.84 45.00 -23.44
N GLN A 693 41.76 45.06 -24.21
CA GLN A 693 41.49 46.15 -25.16
C GLN A 693 39.98 46.33 -25.41
N SER A 694 39.55 47.60 -25.26
CA SER A 694 38.25 48.29 -25.42
C SER A 694 37.08 47.89 -24.53
#